data_AF-A0A818MTZ9-F1
#
_entry.id   AF-A0A818MTZ9-F1
#
_cell.length_a   1.000
_cell.length_b   1.000
_cell.length_c   1.000
_cell.angle_alpha   90.00
_cell.angle_beta   90.00
_cell.angle_gamma   90.00
#
_symmetry.space_group_name_H-M   'P 1'
#
loop_
_entity.id
_entity.type
_entity.pdbx_description
1 polymer ?
#
loop_
_entity_poly.entity_id
_entity_poly.type
_entity_poly.pdbx_seq_one_letter_code
_entity_poly.pdbx_strand_id
1 'polypeptide(L)'
;MNDDLKYWHATDGEITLSTERFKHGTSSLKWEWSSSSAALTYTNPEAFHSLKWANNKCFAFWLFNSQESNIDENNPQQPLYIEFLSEKDNKPIAHLWYHVNFYGWRPIGIRYGLLSQFKTNLTRIHGIRFTSPSNVSNGVYFINGINFDYTHTVGPKADYQQPWATPENIKRLNDEPSKWLFNSKNIFYNRPWLEEQKINVTDDDIDKLKTRWLKTIPYGTWSPTTKPETFLKLQELAEVYGIKPDTISNIPLGKGGFYSPTNALDIQPFLLGPLKRTATTYQCHRHNQTFESEEGQNVWILLQQLCDYLLEQGWAEGNLNVEGHLDIGYEIRNFPMCLVYIRDQLNENPRLQSMITSGIWIMYGYLLTEQQTSTMSTDIIHNYLTNVSRLIVCISDHDELIRRIIAFRYLLDYSFENRIHEPLALDGTVHHHWMCHFEYTSYTLPDILNFVSDMNDTLFQFSDNIRRIVRRCIHTLDFCLIENDKIPPNLNARAGKFVSCNGINMTKKCVCICDRDHAYDPFVAGMLVDMCPKTDKKKDYLLKNTGNRGEKHGVDPVPLEGHLTLNSTAACIHRRQNFFACIVGMGKNRRGLEIYGWLSDTNNYGEYVRNCSIFIAPADNQGIIKYSNAGCAYPGWQWSHWPGTTCLLKPRSELFEGYCNLTAKNWLAGGTSIANKDGMFSNDFFVWDVAFRRSVYCFDNRITVLTSNIKLLQQQKRPVITTLFQSNFSNLEKLEQTPFILNNEEEISEFPYENTIENHDLHSITDHRNLTYYLHPNENSNESFRIVLKRSEQEMIYCNPYYLINSKENPIVDIKTKKFQEPKFEDNEKYFKTTKDKYGLGYIEHLKVDDSTSSFVYTILVGHEQSNEWMEEFSHPSKDPWSTEELTDLPPSIILSKSDDTHIFYDRNTDTTCYTCYSKQRLEVNIGPVQSFGQPCMSMVRGRGPGPITISIATTDFMLNETMWMILKGKWNNAELISDDENGCVHVRSELVDDENTKITIWQRIYMPVEFHITQMVD
;
A
#
# COMPACT_ATOMS: atom_id res chain seq x y z
N MET A 1 31.23 -6.15 -37.72
CA MET A 1 30.72 -7.42 -38.27
C MET A 1 31.42 -7.84 -39.56
N ASN A 2 31.39 -7.08 -40.67
CA ASN A 2 32.13 -7.46 -41.90
C ASN A 2 33.62 -7.73 -41.63
N ASP A 3 34.29 -6.84 -40.89
CA ASP A 3 35.71 -7.02 -40.53
C ASP A 3 35.94 -8.07 -39.42
N ASP A 4 34.88 -8.49 -38.72
CA ASP A 4 34.93 -9.45 -37.62
C ASP A 4 34.71 -10.90 -38.08
N LEU A 5 34.10 -11.11 -39.26
CA LEU A 5 33.77 -12.45 -39.80
C LEU A 5 34.97 -13.39 -39.82
N LYS A 6 36.16 -12.86 -40.12
CA LYS A 6 37.43 -13.63 -40.17
C LYS A 6 37.83 -14.28 -38.84
N TYR A 7 37.28 -13.80 -37.72
CA TYR A 7 37.53 -14.33 -36.37
C TYR A 7 36.49 -15.36 -35.94
N TRP A 8 35.50 -15.66 -36.79
CA TRP A 8 34.49 -16.69 -36.54
C TRP A 8 34.85 -17.99 -37.28
N HIS A 9 34.69 -19.11 -36.57
CA HIS A 9 35.00 -20.44 -37.08
C HIS A 9 33.84 -21.38 -36.76
N ALA A 10 33.21 -21.95 -37.78
CA ALA A 10 32.17 -22.95 -37.63
C ALA A 10 32.74 -24.37 -37.84
N THR A 11 32.30 -25.32 -37.03
CA THR A 11 32.53 -26.77 -37.19
C THR A 11 31.18 -27.42 -37.41
N ASP A 12 31.07 -28.27 -38.44
CA ASP A 12 29.82 -28.93 -38.88
C ASP A 12 28.64 -27.97 -39.13
N GLY A 13 28.96 -26.76 -39.60
CA GLY A 13 28.00 -25.72 -39.97
C GLY A 13 28.65 -24.59 -40.77
N GLU A 14 27.82 -23.65 -41.21
CA GLU A 14 28.19 -22.50 -42.02
C GLU A 14 27.79 -21.19 -41.34
N ILE A 15 28.54 -20.13 -41.61
CA ILE A 15 28.22 -18.77 -41.17
C ILE A 15 28.15 -17.82 -42.34
N THR A 16 27.13 -16.96 -42.32
CA THR A 16 26.97 -15.87 -43.30
C THR A 16 26.46 -14.62 -42.59
N LEU A 17 26.66 -13.46 -43.21
CA LEU A 17 25.93 -12.26 -42.78
C LEU A 17 24.61 -12.21 -43.51
N SER A 18 23.53 -12.04 -42.75
CA SER A 18 22.17 -11.99 -43.27
C SER A 18 21.50 -10.66 -42.93
N THR A 19 20.79 -10.10 -43.90
CA THR A 19 19.88 -8.95 -43.73
C THR A 19 18.45 -9.41 -43.45
N GLU A 20 18.20 -10.71 -43.40
CA GLU A 20 16.87 -11.30 -43.23
C GLU A 20 16.30 -10.97 -41.84
N ARG A 21 17.13 -11.17 -40.81
CA ARG A 21 16.81 -10.87 -39.41
C ARG A 21 17.97 -10.13 -38.76
N PHE A 22 17.72 -8.97 -38.17
CA PHE A 22 18.72 -8.27 -37.35
C PHE A 22 18.04 -7.42 -36.27
N LYS A 23 18.73 -7.27 -35.13
CA LYS A 23 18.28 -6.50 -33.96
C LYS A 23 19.11 -5.21 -33.77
N HIS A 24 20.35 -5.21 -34.26
CA HIS A 24 21.30 -4.09 -34.27
C HIS A 24 21.88 -3.90 -35.68
N GLY A 25 22.03 -2.65 -36.10
CA GLY A 25 22.63 -2.33 -37.40
C GLY A 25 21.73 -2.71 -38.57
N THR A 26 22.29 -3.35 -39.60
CA THR A 26 21.61 -3.72 -40.85
C THR A 26 21.73 -5.21 -41.21
N SER A 27 22.43 -5.99 -40.38
CA SER A 27 22.65 -7.43 -40.59
C SER A 27 22.98 -8.13 -39.28
N SER A 28 22.81 -9.45 -39.26
CA SER A 28 23.21 -10.34 -38.18
C SER A 28 24.07 -11.50 -38.70
N LEU A 29 24.73 -12.21 -37.80
CA LEU A 29 25.45 -13.43 -38.11
C LEU A 29 24.44 -14.59 -38.15
N LYS A 30 24.19 -15.14 -39.34
CA LYS A 30 23.41 -16.35 -39.53
C LYS A 30 24.32 -17.55 -39.35
N TRP A 31 24.00 -18.43 -38.41
CA TRP A 31 24.68 -19.70 -38.18
C TRP A 31 23.72 -20.84 -38.53
N GLU A 32 24.10 -21.64 -39.52
CA GLU A 32 23.33 -22.79 -39.99
C GLU A 32 24.15 -24.05 -39.79
N TRP A 33 23.54 -25.14 -39.32
CA TRP A 33 24.25 -26.39 -39.09
C TRP A 33 23.43 -27.61 -39.47
N SER A 34 24.13 -28.74 -39.66
CA SER A 34 23.56 -30.03 -40.05
C SER A 34 24.09 -31.21 -39.21
N SER A 35 24.71 -30.91 -38.06
CA SER A 35 25.16 -31.89 -37.07
C SER A 35 24.75 -31.46 -35.66
N SER A 36 24.39 -32.43 -34.81
CA SER A 36 24.06 -32.20 -33.40
C SER A 36 25.28 -31.92 -32.51
N SER A 37 26.49 -31.90 -33.08
CA SER A 37 27.73 -31.50 -32.40
C SER A 37 28.34 -30.22 -33.01
N ALA A 38 27.57 -29.48 -33.80
CA ALA A 38 28.06 -28.28 -34.46
C ALA A 38 28.47 -27.22 -33.43
N ALA A 39 29.57 -26.52 -33.72
CA ALA A 39 30.13 -25.49 -32.85
C ALA A 39 30.51 -24.23 -33.64
N LEU A 40 30.32 -23.07 -33.02
CA LEU A 40 30.71 -21.77 -33.54
C LEU A 40 31.65 -21.09 -32.55
N THR A 41 32.87 -20.77 -32.98
CA THR A 41 33.90 -20.18 -32.10
C THR A 41 34.29 -18.80 -32.60
N TYR A 42 34.44 -17.84 -31.68
CA TYR A 42 34.94 -16.49 -31.94
C TYR A 42 36.22 -16.24 -31.15
N THR A 43 37.29 -15.79 -31.83
CA THR A 43 38.63 -15.64 -31.23
C THR A 43 39.31 -14.31 -31.53
N ASN A 44 38.56 -13.20 -31.64
CA ASN A 44 39.17 -11.87 -31.84
C ASN A 44 39.91 -11.42 -30.57
N PRO A 45 41.25 -11.29 -30.58
CA PRO A 45 42.01 -10.93 -29.37
C PRO A 45 41.63 -9.56 -28.80
N GLU A 46 41.33 -8.58 -29.66
CA GLU A 46 40.98 -7.22 -29.23
C GLU A 46 39.66 -7.17 -28.44
N ALA A 47 38.71 -8.04 -28.77
CA ALA A 47 37.42 -8.11 -28.11
C ALA A 47 37.52 -8.58 -26.64
N PHE A 48 38.59 -9.32 -26.31
CA PHE A 48 38.80 -9.88 -24.98
C PHE A 48 39.84 -9.12 -24.13
N HIS A 49 40.66 -8.26 -24.74
CA HIS A 49 41.67 -7.45 -24.03
C HIS A 49 41.09 -6.53 -22.95
N SER A 50 39.83 -6.11 -23.08
CA SER A 50 39.13 -5.22 -22.15
C SER A 50 38.32 -5.95 -21.07
N LEU A 51 38.26 -7.29 -21.10
CA LEU A 51 37.51 -8.07 -20.10
C LEU A 51 38.09 -7.85 -18.70
N LYS A 52 37.32 -7.16 -17.87
CA LYS A 52 37.65 -6.91 -16.47
C LYS A 52 36.60 -7.53 -15.59
N TRP A 53 37.05 -8.25 -14.56
CA TRP A 53 36.16 -8.65 -13.47
C TRP A 53 35.61 -7.38 -12.79
N ALA A 54 34.31 -7.18 -12.88
CA ALA A 54 33.59 -6.10 -12.22
C ALA A 54 32.10 -6.44 -12.12
N ASN A 55 31.45 -5.99 -11.05
CA ASN A 55 30.05 -6.33 -10.78
C ASN A 55 29.06 -5.76 -11.80
N ASN A 56 29.44 -4.71 -12.54
CA ASN A 56 28.60 -4.06 -13.54
C ASN A 56 28.99 -4.42 -14.99
N LYS A 57 30.03 -5.24 -15.21
CA LYS A 57 30.46 -5.66 -16.55
C LYS A 57 29.81 -6.99 -16.92
N CYS A 58 29.27 -7.06 -18.13
CA CYS A 58 28.45 -8.15 -18.62
C CYS A 58 28.90 -8.61 -20.00
N PHE A 59 28.73 -9.91 -20.25
CA PHE A 59 28.58 -10.46 -21.59
C PHE A 59 27.12 -10.29 -22.02
N ALA A 60 26.86 -9.84 -23.23
CA ALA A 60 25.49 -9.69 -23.75
C ALA A 60 25.41 -9.85 -25.27
N PHE A 61 24.32 -10.44 -25.77
CA PHE A 61 23.96 -10.45 -27.19
C PHE A 61 22.50 -10.84 -27.40
N TRP A 62 22.02 -10.76 -28.64
CA TRP A 62 20.69 -11.22 -29.06
C TRP A 62 20.77 -12.48 -29.91
N LEU A 63 19.91 -13.44 -29.61
CA LEU A 63 19.70 -14.67 -30.36
C LEU A 63 18.28 -14.67 -30.95
N PHE A 64 18.18 -14.90 -32.26
CA PHE A 64 16.91 -15.19 -32.92
C PHE A 64 16.80 -16.69 -33.16
N ASN A 65 15.67 -17.27 -32.76
CA ASN A 65 15.31 -18.62 -33.13
C ASN A 65 14.09 -18.59 -34.08
N SER A 66 14.26 -19.15 -35.28
CA SER A 66 13.25 -19.22 -36.34
C SER A 66 12.42 -20.50 -36.31
N GLN A 67 12.78 -21.48 -35.47
CA GLN A 67 12.14 -22.80 -35.45
C GLN A 67 10.89 -22.79 -34.55
N GLU A 68 9.76 -22.39 -35.11
CA GLU A 68 8.43 -22.38 -34.44
C GLU A 68 7.93 -23.83 -34.14
N SER A 69 8.44 -24.84 -34.86
CA SER A 69 7.93 -26.23 -34.87
C SER A 69 8.61 -27.22 -33.92
N ASN A 70 9.65 -26.84 -33.17
CA ASN A 70 10.43 -27.78 -32.33
C ASN A 70 10.19 -27.64 -30.83
N ILE A 71 9.13 -26.98 -30.40
CA ILE A 71 8.70 -27.01 -29.00
C ILE A 71 7.90 -28.32 -28.81
N ASP A 72 8.59 -29.46 -28.96
CA ASP A 72 8.05 -30.75 -28.50
C ASP A 72 8.23 -30.80 -26.98
N GLU A 73 7.13 -30.57 -26.26
CA GLU A 73 7.12 -30.52 -24.79
C GLU A 73 7.48 -31.85 -24.14
N ASN A 74 7.34 -32.97 -24.87
CA ASN A 74 7.74 -34.30 -24.39
C ASN A 74 9.23 -34.59 -24.66
N ASN A 75 9.86 -33.78 -25.52
CA ASN A 75 11.28 -33.89 -25.88
C ASN A 75 11.88 -32.51 -26.17
N PRO A 76 11.99 -31.64 -25.14
CA PRO A 76 12.47 -30.27 -25.34
C PRO A 76 13.91 -30.25 -25.87
N GLN A 77 14.24 -29.21 -26.64
CA GLN A 77 15.62 -29.04 -27.11
C GLN A 77 16.56 -28.90 -25.91
N GLN A 78 17.70 -29.60 -26.01
CA GLN A 78 18.84 -29.38 -25.13
C GLN A 78 19.33 -27.93 -25.28
N PRO A 79 19.94 -27.35 -24.23
CA PRO A 79 20.33 -25.95 -24.29
C PRO A 79 21.47 -25.71 -25.29
N LEU A 80 21.57 -24.45 -25.74
CA LEU A 80 22.78 -23.91 -26.33
C LEU A 80 23.84 -23.77 -25.24
N TYR A 81 25.03 -24.36 -25.43
CA TYR A 81 26.14 -24.18 -24.50
C TYR A 81 27.08 -23.06 -24.97
N ILE A 82 27.57 -22.26 -24.03
CA ILE A 82 28.45 -21.12 -24.29
C ILE A 82 29.67 -21.25 -23.38
N GLU A 83 30.86 -21.39 -23.95
CA GLU A 83 32.10 -21.63 -23.21
C GLU A 83 33.09 -20.48 -23.41
N PHE A 84 33.69 -19.99 -22.31
CA PHE A 84 34.79 -19.03 -22.35
C PHE A 84 36.12 -19.77 -22.36
N LEU A 85 36.96 -19.54 -23.38
CA LEU A 85 38.15 -20.35 -23.66
C LEU A 85 39.44 -19.72 -23.15
N SER A 86 40.28 -20.53 -22.51
CA SER A 86 41.62 -20.15 -22.04
C SER A 86 42.60 -19.95 -23.18
N GLU A 87 43.36 -18.84 -23.17
CA GLU A 87 44.50 -18.61 -24.08
C GLU A 87 45.57 -19.72 -23.98
N LYS A 88 45.70 -20.40 -22.83
CA LYS A 88 46.77 -21.38 -22.60
C LYS A 88 46.59 -22.69 -23.35
N ASP A 89 45.37 -23.24 -23.35
CA ASP A 89 45.10 -24.61 -23.79
C ASP A 89 43.75 -24.78 -24.50
N ASN A 90 43.05 -23.67 -24.80
CA ASN A 90 41.76 -23.66 -25.48
C ASN A 90 40.65 -24.43 -24.75
N LYS A 91 40.84 -24.69 -23.44
CA LYS A 91 39.83 -25.34 -22.60
C LYS A 91 38.85 -24.33 -22.00
N PRO A 92 37.61 -24.75 -21.71
CA PRO A 92 36.62 -23.92 -21.03
C PRO A 92 37.08 -23.51 -19.62
N ILE A 93 37.09 -22.22 -19.34
CA ILE A 93 37.30 -21.64 -17.99
C ILE A 93 35.96 -21.53 -17.25
N ALA A 94 34.91 -21.16 -17.98
CA ALA A 94 33.55 -21.12 -17.52
C ALA A 94 32.62 -21.50 -18.67
N HIS A 95 31.45 -22.04 -18.33
CA HIS A 95 30.42 -22.38 -19.28
C HIS A 95 29.09 -21.78 -18.83
N LEU A 96 28.22 -21.51 -19.79
CA LEU A 96 26.83 -21.15 -19.60
C LEU A 96 25.98 -22.11 -20.44
N TRP A 97 24.73 -22.30 -20.04
CA TRP A 97 23.73 -22.98 -20.85
C TRP A 97 22.51 -22.07 -21.02
N TYR A 98 21.87 -22.11 -22.19
CA TYR A 98 20.75 -21.24 -22.53
C TYR A 98 19.63 -22.04 -23.21
N HIS A 99 18.42 -22.02 -22.67
CA HIS A 99 17.31 -22.73 -23.28
C HIS A 99 16.85 -22.04 -24.56
N VAL A 100 16.61 -22.83 -25.59
CA VAL A 100 16.28 -22.36 -26.95
C VAL A 100 14.86 -22.72 -27.40
N ASN A 101 14.00 -23.17 -26.47
CA ASN A 101 12.59 -23.50 -26.73
C ASN A 101 11.72 -22.23 -26.82
N PHE A 102 12.00 -21.36 -27.79
CA PHE A 102 11.27 -20.12 -28.04
C PHE A 102 11.32 -19.73 -29.53
N TYR A 103 10.41 -18.85 -29.93
CA TYR A 103 10.43 -18.16 -31.23
C TYR A 103 10.79 -16.68 -31.08
N GLY A 104 11.48 -16.13 -32.07
CA GLY A 104 11.82 -14.71 -32.17
C GLY A 104 13.13 -14.33 -31.46
N TRP A 105 13.30 -13.04 -31.18
CA TRP A 105 14.48 -12.50 -30.51
C TRP A 105 14.44 -12.72 -28.99
N ARG A 106 15.55 -13.18 -28.40
CA ARG A 106 15.80 -13.15 -26.95
C ARG A 106 17.21 -12.66 -26.64
N PRO A 107 17.39 -11.85 -25.57
CA PRO A 107 18.71 -11.45 -25.14
C PRO A 107 19.33 -12.54 -24.26
N ILE A 108 20.64 -12.71 -24.39
CA ILE A 108 21.48 -13.54 -23.52
C ILE A 108 22.40 -12.60 -22.76
N GLY A 109 22.61 -12.86 -21.47
CA GLY A 109 23.72 -12.20 -20.78
C GLY A 109 24.07 -12.78 -19.42
N ILE A 110 25.26 -12.41 -18.97
CA ILE A 110 25.75 -12.72 -17.63
C ILE A 110 26.65 -11.60 -17.13
N ARG A 111 26.59 -11.33 -15.83
CA ARG A 111 27.59 -10.51 -15.14
C ARG A 111 28.83 -11.32 -14.85
N TYR A 112 30.00 -10.83 -15.28
CA TYR A 112 31.25 -11.51 -14.96
C TYR A 112 31.52 -11.58 -13.46
N GLY A 113 31.03 -10.61 -12.68
CA GLY A 113 31.09 -10.61 -11.22
C GLY A 113 30.48 -11.86 -10.56
N LEU A 114 29.54 -12.54 -11.23
CA LEU A 114 28.88 -13.75 -10.72
C LEU A 114 29.67 -15.04 -10.99
N LEU A 115 30.62 -15.02 -11.92
CA LEU A 115 31.44 -16.17 -12.28
C LEU A 115 32.72 -16.15 -11.44
N SER A 116 32.77 -16.96 -10.38
CA SER A 116 33.93 -17.06 -9.47
C SER A 116 35.25 -17.38 -10.18
N GLN A 117 35.18 -18.06 -11.31
CA GLN A 117 36.31 -18.42 -12.17
C GLN A 117 36.99 -17.17 -12.76
N PHE A 118 36.21 -16.11 -13.04
CA PHE A 118 36.74 -14.83 -13.52
C PHE A 118 37.43 -14.01 -12.43
N LYS A 119 37.22 -14.35 -11.14
CA LYS A 119 37.87 -13.69 -9.99
C LYS A 119 39.26 -14.25 -9.69
N THR A 120 39.49 -15.53 -10.01
CA THR A 120 40.66 -16.30 -9.55
C THR A 120 41.59 -16.74 -10.69
N ASN A 121 41.08 -16.90 -11.91
CA ASN A 121 41.87 -17.31 -13.07
C ASN A 121 41.98 -16.17 -14.09
N LEU A 122 43.04 -15.35 -13.98
CA LEU A 122 43.42 -14.36 -15.00
C LEU A 122 44.18 -14.99 -16.19
N THR A 123 43.93 -16.26 -16.53
CA THR A 123 44.22 -16.72 -17.89
C THR A 123 43.35 -15.89 -18.81
N ARG A 124 43.97 -15.03 -19.64
CA ARG A 124 43.26 -14.16 -20.57
C ARG A 124 42.31 -15.06 -21.38
N ILE A 125 41.02 -14.82 -21.23
CA ILE A 125 40.03 -15.44 -22.13
C ILE A 125 40.39 -14.92 -23.52
N HIS A 126 40.49 -15.82 -24.50
CA HIS A 126 40.82 -15.42 -25.88
C HIS A 126 39.75 -15.83 -26.89
N GLY A 127 38.73 -16.56 -26.43
CA GLY A 127 37.67 -17.00 -27.29
C GLY A 127 36.39 -17.35 -26.55
N ILE A 128 35.30 -17.41 -27.31
CA ILE A 128 34.01 -17.93 -26.88
C ILE A 128 33.55 -18.98 -27.88
N ARG A 129 33.02 -20.10 -27.39
CA ARG A 129 32.49 -21.19 -28.21
C ARG A 129 31.03 -21.43 -27.88
N PHE A 130 30.19 -21.41 -28.91
CA PHE A 130 28.79 -21.81 -28.88
C PHE A 130 28.69 -23.24 -29.38
N THR A 131 28.01 -24.12 -28.66
CA THR A 131 27.75 -25.50 -29.08
C THR A 131 26.25 -25.70 -29.23
N SER A 132 25.86 -26.21 -30.39
CA SER A 132 24.46 -26.45 -30.75
C SER A 132 23.77 -27.44 -29.78
N PRO A 133 22.43 -27.41 -29.68
CA PRO A 133 21.67 -28.40 -28.94
C PRO A 133 21.98 -29.84 -29.39
N SER A 134 22.35 -30.70 -28.44
CA SER A 134 22.83 -32.07 -28.74
C SER A 134 21.77 -33.03 -29.27
N ASN A 135 20.48 -32.70 -29.14
CA ASN A 135 19.35 -33.48 -29.69
C ASN A 135 18.75 -32.87 -30.96
N VAL A 136 19.39 -31.85 -31.55
CA VAL A 136 18.92 -31.18 -32.78
C VAL A 136 19.95 -31.37 -33.88
N SER A 137 19.63 -32.20 -34.88
CA SER A 137 20.55 -32.55 -35.96
C SER A 137 20.77 -31.42 -36.97
N ASN A 138 19.88 -30.43 -37.05
CA ASN A 138 20.03 -29.28 -37.94
C ASN A 138 19.28 -28.07 -37.37
N GLY A 139 19.77 -26.87 -37.65
CA GLY A 139 19.11 -25.66 -37.19
C GLY A 139 19.74 -24.38 -37.74
N VAL A 140 19.07 -23.27 -37.47
CA VAL A 140 19.46 -21.93 -37.89
C VAL A 140 19.24 -20.97 -36.74
N TYR A 141 20.29 -20.22 -36.38
CA TYR A 141 20.20 -19.13 -35.42
C TYR A 141 20.76 -17.84 -36.03
N PHE A 142 20.16 -16.71 -35.66
CA PHE A 142 20.73 -15.40 -35.97
C PHE A 142 21.28 -14.77 -34.69
N ILE A 143 22.55 -14.42 -34.71
CA ILE A 143 23.28 -13.85 -33.57
C ILE A 143 23.61 -12.40 -33.89
N ASN A 144 23.26 -11.48 -32.98
CA ASN A 144 23.45 -10.06 -33.24
C ASN A 144 23.79 -9.26 -31.98
N GLY A 145 24.50 -8.15 -32.15
CA GLY A 145 24.90 -7.27 -31.05
C GLY A 145 25.78 -7.96 -29.99
N ILE A 146 26.76 -8.79 -30.38
CA ILE A 146 27.64 -9.39 -29.37
C ILE A 146 28.50 -8.31 -28.72
N ASN A 147 28.44 -8.22 -27.39
CA ASN A 147 29.21 -7.29 -26.59
C ASN A 147 29.84 -8.01 -25.38
N PHE A 148 31.17 -7.99 -25.34
CA PHE A 148 31.95 -8.63 -24.29
C PHE A 148 32.23 -7.71 -23.10
N ASP A 149 32.03 -6.40 -23.21
CA ASP A 149 32.33 -5.43 -22.13
C ASP A 149 31.13 -4.51 -21.84
N TYR A 150 29.91 -5.05 -21.97
CA TYR A 150 28.69 -4.29 -21.77
C TYR A 150 28.57 -3.86 -20.31
N THR A 151 28.25 -2.59 -20.07
CA THR A 151 28.16 -2.04 -18.71
C THR A 151 26.69 -1.85 -18.33
N HIS A 152 26.25 -2.54 -17.29
CA HIS A 152 24.87 -2.46 -16.80
C HIS A 152 24.80 -2.54 -15.27
N THR A 153 24.03 -1.62 -14.68
CA THR A 153 23.93 -1.42 -13.22
C THR A 153 23.16 -2.50 -12.48
N VAL A 154 22.18 -3.14 -13.12
CA VAL A 154 21.36 -4.26 -12.55
C VAL A 154 21.70 -5.65 -13.10
N GLY A 155 22.13 -5.76 -14.38
CA GLY A 155 22.41 -7.04 -15.02
C GLY A 155 21.15 -7.66 -15.62
N PRO A 156 21.26 -8.85 -16.22
CA PRO A 156 20.13 -9.58 -16.74
C PRO A 156 19.25 -10.10 -15.60
N LYS A 157 17.95 -10.26 -15.87
CA LYS A 157 17.02 -10.97 -14.99
C LYS A 157 16.98 -12.45 -15.34
N ALA A 158 16.73 -13.29 -14.33
CA ALA A 158 16.45 -14.70 -14.55
C ALA A 158 15.09 -14.81 -15.27
N ASP A 159 15.06 -15.57 -16.34
CA ASP A 159 13.87 -15.84 -17.14
C ASP A 159 13.90 -17.30 -17.61
N TYR A 160 13.04 -17.68 -18.55
CA TYR A 160 12.95 -19.08 -18.96
C TYR A 160 14.16 -19.55 -19.77
N GLN A 161 14.89 -18.64 -20.41
CA GLN A 161 16.04 -19.01 -21.21
C GLN A 161 17.33 -19.07 -20.36
N GLN A 162 17.44 -18.20 -19.35
CA GLN A 162 18.61 -18.10 -18.46
C GLN A 162 18.18 -17.99 -16.98
N PRO A 163 17.59 -19.04 -16.39
CA PRO A 163 17.06 -19.02 -15.03
C PRO A 163 18.14 -18.85 -13.94
N TRP A 164 19.43 -18.90 -14.30
CA TRP A 164 20.60 -18.69 -13.45
C TRP A 164 21.14 -17.26 -13.47
N ALA A 165 20.60 -16.34 -14.28
CA ALA A 165 21.23 -15.06 -14.62
C ALA A 165 21.26 -13.99 -13.49
N THR A 166 20.89 -14.32 -12.25
CA THR A 166 20.88 -13.39 -11.11
C THR A 166 21.83 -13.83 -9.99
N PRO A 167 22.24 -12.92 -9.07
CA PRO A 167 23.08 -13.29 -7.93
C PRO A 167 22.52 -14.43 -7.07
N GLU A 168 21.19 -14.46 -6.88
CA GLU A 168 20.50 -15.45 -6.06
C GLU A 168 20.47 -16.82 -6.73
N ASN A 169 20.38 -16.84 -8.07
CA ASN A 169 20.15 -18.05 -8.86
C ASN A 169 21.41 -18.59 -9.56
N ILE A 170 22.56 -17.91 -9.49
CA ILE A 170 23.76 -18.31 -10.24
C ILE A 170 24.23 -19.74 -9.98
N LYS A 171 23.95 -20.28 -8.79
CA LYS A 171 24.29 -21.66 -8.44
C LYS A 171 23.62 -22.69 -9.36
N ARG A 172 22.45 -22.36 -9.94
CA ARG A 172 21.71 -23.20 -10.90
C ARG A 172 22.52 -23.53 -12.15
N LEU A 173 23.53 -22.72 -12.48
CA LEU A 173 24.43 -23.00 -13.61
C LEU A 173 25.14 -24.36 -13.47
N ASN A 174 25.35 -24.85 -12.24
CA ASN A 174 25.97 -26.16 -11.97
C ASN A 174 24.96 -27.33 -11.96
N ASP A 175 23.66 -27.04 -12.06
CA ASP A 175 22.64 -28.08 -12.16
C ASP A 175 22.53 -28.59 -13.60
N GLU A 176 22.01 -29.80 -13.75
CA GLU A 176 21.52 -30.30 -15.04
C GLU A 176 20.46 -29.32 -15.60
N PRO A 177 20.65 -28.75 -16.80
CA PRO A 177 19.72 -27.77 -17.37
C PRO A 177 18.28 -28.28 -17.45
N SER A 178 18.08 -29.59 -17.59
CA SER A 178 16.76 -30.21 -17.66
C SER A 178 15.91 -30.00 -16.41
N LYS A 179 16.52 -29.71 -15.24
CA LYS A 179 15.80 -29.38 -14.00
C LYS A 179 15.10 -28.02 -14.04
N TRP A 180 15.52 -27.15 -14.97
CA TRP A 180 15.05 -25.78 -15.08
C TRP A 180 14.38 -25.52 -16.44
N LEU A 181 13.95 -26.58 -17.12
CA LEU A 181 13.20 -26.50 -18.36
C LEU A 181 11.83 -25.87 -18.12
N PHE A 182 11.56 -24.80 -18.85
CA PHE A 182 10.26 -24.15 -18.84
C PHE A 182 9.25 -24.85 -19.76
N ASN A 183 7.99 -24.94 -19.33
CA ASN A 183 6.87 -25.45 -20.13
C ASN A 183 5.77 -24.37 -20.27
N SER A 184 5.43 -24.03 -21.51
CA SER A 184 4.42 -23.00 -21.85
C SER A 184 2.97 -23.46 -21.71
N LYS A 185 2.68 -24.76 -21.64
CA LYS A 185 1.33 -25.34 -21.51
C LYS A 185 1.04 -25.96 -20.14
N ASN A 186 2.04 -25.99 -19.27
CA ASN A 186 1.83 -26.35 -17.88
C ASN A 186 2.71 -25.47 -17.00
N ILE A 187 2.07 -24.42 -16.49
CA ILE A 187 2.70 -23.43 -15.61
C ILE A 187 3.33 -24.05 -14.34
N PHE A 188 2.91 -25.24 -13.90
CA PHE A 188 3.44 -25.89 -12.68
C PHE A 188 4.85 -26.48 -12.85
N TYR A 189 5.27 -26.88 -14.06
CA TYR A 189 6.68 -27.27 -14.29
C TYR A 189 7.64 -26.12 -13.98
N ASN A 190 7.14 -24.90 -14.07
CA ASN A 190 7.89 -23.68 -13.83
C ASN A 190 7.86 -23.28 -12.35
N ARG A 191 7.16 -24.07 -11.53
CA ARG A 191 6.99 -23.93 -10.09
C ARG A 191 7.38 -25.24 -9.40
N PRO A 192 8.64 -25.71 -9.52
CA PRO A 192 9.06 -26.99 -8.94
C PRO A 192 8.90 -27.07 -7.40
N TRP A 193 8.62 -25.94 -6.72
CA TRP A 193 8.31 -25.88 -5.29
C TRP A 193 6.81 -26.04 -4.96
N LEU A 194 5.92 -26.03 -5.95
CA LEU A 194 4.48 -26.18 -5.73
C LEU A 194 3.97 -27.43 -6.44
N GLU A 195 3.31 -28.31 -5.68
CA GLU A 195 2.67 -29.49 -6.24
C GLU A 195 1.46 -29.12 -7.12
N GLU A 196 1.36 -29.73 -8.31
CA GLU A 196 0.21 -29.56 -9.20
C GLU A 196 -1.04 -30.14 -8.54
N GLN A 197 -2.02 -29.27 -8.25
CA GLN A 197 -3.29 -29.67 -7.69
C GLN A 197 -4.20 -30.24 -8.79
N LYS A 198 -4.51 -31.54 -8.73
CA LYS A 198 -5.50 -32.16 -9.60
C LYS A 198 -6.90 -31.97 -9.01
N ILE A 199 -7.53 -30.85 -9.35
CA ILE A 199 -8.91 -30.55 -8.99
C ILE A 199 -9.85 -30.85 -10.16
N ASN A 200 -10.96 -31.53 -9.89
CA ASN A 200 -11.99 -31.81 -10.90
C ASN A 200 -12.88 -30.57 -11.07
N VAL A 201 -12.41 -29.61 -11.88
CA VAL A 201 -13.13 -28.37 -12.17
C VAL A 201 -14.31 -28.64 -13.11
N THR A 202 -15.45 -28.00 -12.87
CA THR A 202 -16.62 -28.10 -13.75
C THR A 202 -16.65 -26.96 -14.77
N ASP A 203 -17.29 -27.17 -15.93
CA ASP A 203 -17.50 -26.09 -16.92
C ASP A 203 -18.29 -24.91 -16.33
N ASP A 204 -19.21 -25.17 -15.39
CA ASP A 204 -19.97 -24.13 -14.69
C ASP A 204 -19.07 -23.22 -13.84
N ASP A 205 -18.05 -23.77 -13.16
CA ASP A 205 -17.06 -22.97 -12.43
C ASP A 205 -16.32 -22.02 -13.37
N ILE A 206 -15.89 -22.53 -14.54
CA ILE A 206 -15.16 -21.75 -15.54
C ILE A 206 -16.05 -20.69 -16.19
N ASP A 207 -17.30 -21.03 -16.52
CA ASP A 207 -18.25 -20.11 -17.15
C ASP A 207 -18.66 -18.98 -16.20
N LYS A 208 -18.80 -19.27 -14.90
CA LYS A 208 -18.96 -18.23 -13.86
C LYS A 208 -17.77 -17.27 -13.86
N LEU A 209 -16.54 -17.77 -13.83
CA LEU A 209 -15.34 -16.92 -13.84
C LEU A 209 -15.22 -16.09 -15.12
N LYS A 210 -15.40 -16.72 -16.30
CA LYS A 210 -15.45 -16.03 -17.60
C LYS A 210 -16.47 -14.90 -17.57
N THR A 211 -17.69 -15.19 -17.12
CA THR A 211 -18.76 -14.19 -17.04
C THR A 211 -18.38 -13.05 -16.10
N ARG A 212 -17.90 -13.35 -14.90
CA ARG A 212 -17.63 -12.38 -13.84
C ARG A 212 -16.41 -11.50 -14.15
N TRP A 213 -15.28 -12.09 -14.52
CA TRP A 213 -14.05 -11.35 -14.85
C TRP A 213 -14.16 -10.52 -16.12
N LEU A 214 -15.02 -10.92 -17.07
CA LEU A 214 -15.29 -10.14 -18.29
C LEU A 214 -16.44 -9.11 -18.14
N LYS A 215 -17.22 -9.15 -17.04
CA LYS A 215 -18.43 -8.31 -16.83
C LYS A 215 -18.13 -6.82 -16.75
N THR A 216 -16.99 -6.45 -16.17
CA THR A 216 -16.61 -5.06 -15.93
C THR A 216 -15.39 -4.69 -16.77
N ILE A 217 -15.64 -3.93 -17.82
CA ILE A 217 -14.62 -3.40 -18.71
C ILE A 217 -14.24 -1.99 -18.21
N PRO A 218 -12.94 -1.67 -18.03
CA PRO A 218 -12.52 -0.36 -17.55
C PRO A 218 -12.90 0.79 -18.51
N TYR A 219 -13.06 1.99 -17.93
CA TYR A 219 -13.33 3.24 -18.65
C TYR A 219 -12.30 3.51 -19.77
N GLY A 220 -12.76 3.95 -20.95
CA GLY A 220 -11.88 4.36 -22.06
C GLY A 220 -11.44 3.24 -23.01
N THR A 221 -12.18 2.13 -23.02
CA THR A 221 -12.02 0.99 -23.92
C THR A 221 -13.11 0.99 -25.00
N TRP A 222 -12.94 0.17 -26.05
CA TRP A 222 -13.88 0.07 -27.18
C TRP A 222 -15.33 -0.08 -26.70
N SER A 223 -16.24 0.66 -27.33
CA SER A 223 -17.68 0.60 -27.12
C SER A 223 -18.40 0.42 -28.46
N PRO A 224 -19.67 -0.02 -28.45
CA PRO A 224 -20.52 -0.05 -29.66
C PRO A 224 -20.60 1.30 -30.41
N THR A 225 -20.34 2.42 -29.72
CA THR A 225 -20.36 3.78 -30.29
C THR A 225 -18.98 4.26 -30.75
N THR A 226 -17.94 3.45 -30.60
CA THR A 226 -16.58 3.79 -31.04
C THR A 226 -16.53 3.87 -32.56
N LYS A 227 -16.03 5.00 -33.07
CA LYS A 227 -15.84 5.18 -34.51
C LYS A 227 -14.60 4.41 -34.97
N PRO A 228 -14.69 3.61 -36.06
CA PRO A 228 -13.51 2.98 -36.63
C PRO A 228 -12.54 4.05 -37.16
N GLU A 229 -11.24 3.82 -37.00
CA GLU A 229 -10.21 4.56 -37.73
C GLU A 229 -10.13 4.03 -39.17
N THR A 230 -9.73 4.87 -40.12
CA THR A 230 -9.53 4.43 -41.51
C THR A 230 -8.33 3.50 -41.62
N PHE A 231 -8.41 2.51 -42.52
CA PHE A 231 -7.28 1.60 -42.74
C PHE A 231 -5.97 2.33 -43.11
N LEU A 232 -6.04 3.37 -43.96
CA LEU A 232 -4.88 4.21 -44.33
C LEU A 232 -4.15 4.77 -43.10
N LYS A 233 -4.89 5.29 -42.12
CA LYS A 233 -4.29 5.84 -40.91
C LYS A 233 -3.67 4.75 -40.04
N LEU A 234 -4.27 3.56 -40.00
CA LEU A 234 -3.68 2.42 -39.30
C LEU A 234 -2.38 1.96 -39.95
N GLN A 235 -2.33 1.95 -41.29
CA GLN A 235 -1.10 1.67 -42.04
C GLN A 235 -0.02 2.70 -41.75
N GLU A 236 -0.32 4.01 -41.79
CA GLU A 236 0.65 5.07 -41.46
C GLU A 236 1.26 4.88 -40.06
N LEU A 237 0.45 4.48 -39.07
CA LEU A 237 0.93 4.20 -37.73
C LEU A 237 1.85 2.96 -37.67
N ALA A 238 1.54 1.93 -38.46
CA ALA A 238 2.31 0.68 -38.51
C ALA A 238 3.62 0.83 -39.31
N GLU A 239 3.67 1.69 -40.33
CA GLU A 239 4.84 1.93 -41.17
C GLU A 239 6.05 2.47 -40.38
N VAL A 240 5.81 3.22 -39.31
CA VAL A 240 6.87 3.69 -38.38
C VAL A 240 7.66 2.51 -37.80
N TYR A 241 7.02 1.36 -37.65
CA TYR A 241 7.59 0.12 -37.14
C TYR A 241 8.02 -0.81 -38.28
N GLY A 242 8.06 -0.34 -39.52
CA GLY A 242 8.52 -1.12 -40.68
C GLY A 242 7.53 -2.21 -41.12
N ILE A 243 6.27 -2.14 -40.69
CA ILE A 243 5.26 -3.14 -40.99
C ILE A 243 4.51 -2.75 -42.26
N LYS A 244 4.65 -3.58 -43.29
CA LYS A 244 3.94 -3.51 -44.57
C LYS A 244 3.46 -4.91 -44.97
N PRO A 245 2.49 -5.03 -45.89
CA PRO A 245 2.12 -6.32 -46.46
C PRO A 245 3.35 -7.10 -46.94
N ASP A 246 3.45 -8.37 -46.54
CA ASP A 246 4.54 -9.30 -46.91
C ASP A 246 5.97 -8.89 -46.50
N THR A 247 6.13 -7.93 -45.58
CA THR A 247 7.46 -7.54 -45.07
C THR A 247 7.71 -8.05 -43.67
N ILE A 248 8.97 -8.41 -43.42
CA ILE A 248 9.50 -8.67 -42.08
C ILE A 248 10.15 -7.38 -41.58
N SER A 249 9.69 -6.87 -40.43
CA SER A 249 10.31 -5.70 -39.82
C SER A 249 11.48 -6.07 -38.92
N ASN A 250 12.63 -5.46 -39.20
CA ASN A 250 13.83 -5.52 -38.37
C ASN A 250 14.00 -4.28 -37.49
N ILE A 251 12.99 -3.41 -37.37
CA ILE A 251 13.04 -2.26 -36.47
C ILE A 251 12.95 -2.77 -35.03
N PRO A 252 13.97 -2.55 -34.18
CA PRO A 252 13.95 -3.06 -32.82
C PRO A 252 12.89 -2.35 -31.95
N LEU A 253 12.25 -3.10 -31.04
CA LEU A 253 11.22 -2.60 -30.11
C LEU A 253 11.62 -2.87 -28.66
N GLY A 254 11.51 -1.85 -27.80
CA GLY A 254 11.78 -1.89 -26.36
C GLY A 254 13.02 -1.09 -25.96
N LYS A 255 12.85 -0.03 -25.15
CA LYS A 255 13.92 0.84 -24.65
C LYS A 255 14.08 0.68 -23.13
N GLY A 256 15.20 0.12 -22.68
CA GLY A 256 15.48 -0.02 -21.24
C GLY A 256 15.41 -1.45 -20.71
N GLY A 257 15.39 -2.45 -21.60
CA GLY A 257 15.70 -3.83 -21.25
C GLY A 257 17.20 -4.01 -21.00
N PHE A 258 17.57 -5.18 -20.46
CA PHE A 258 18.95 -5.50 -20.08
C PHE A 258 19.94 -5.19 -21.21
N TYR A 259 19.62 -5.54 -22.46
CA TYR A 259 20.51 -5.28 -23.59
C TYR A 259 19.74 -4.61 -24.74
N SER A 260 19.37 -3.35 -24.54
CA SER A 260 18.56 -2.60 -25.50
C SER A 260 19.33 -2.18 -26.76
N PRO A 261 18.78 -2.40 -27.97
CA PRO A 261 19.35 -1.85 -29.19
C PRO A 261 19.34 -0.32 -29.23
N THR A 262 20.38 0.30 -29.77
CA THR A 262 20.55 1.77 -29.79
C THR A 262 19.41 2.50 -30.51
N ASN A 263 18.84 1.87 -31.55
CA ASN A 263 17.76 2.44 -32.35
C ASN A 263 16.39 1.82 -32.01
N ALA A 264 16.25 1.17 -30.85
CA ALA A 264 14.97 0.59 -30.45
C ALA A 264 13.89 1.67 -30.33
N LEU A 265 12.70 1.39 -30.83
CA LEU A 265 11.52 2.21 -30.60
C LEU A 265 10.93 1.89 -29.23
N ASP A 266 10.24 2.88 -28.66
CA ASP A 266 9.50 2.72 -27.42
C ASP A 266 8.29 1.79 -27.65
N ILE A 267 8.05 0.88 -26.70
CA ILE A 267 6.93 -0.07 -26.74
C ILE A 267 5.58 0.61 -26.49
N GLN A 268 5.52 1.63 -25.65
CA GLN A 268 4.25 2.22 -25.22
C GLN A 268 3.50 2.88 -26.39
N PRO A 269 4.14 3.70 -27.25
CA PRO A 269 3.51 4.21 -28.46
C PRO A 269 3.05 3.11 -29.44
N PHE A 270 3.74 1.97 -29.48
CA PHE A 270 3.36 0.83 -30.33
C PHE A 270 2.06 0.18 -29.81
N LEU A 271 2.04 -0.16 -28.52
CA LEU A 271 0.89 -0.81 -27.88
C LEU A 271 -0.35 0.08 -27.93
N LEU A 272 -0.22 1.36 -27.60
CA LEU A 272 -1.34 2.30 -27.52
C LEU A 272 -1.73 2.91 -28.88
N GLY A 273 -0.81 2.92 -29.84
CA GLY A 273 -0.99 3.42 -31.21
C GLY A 273 -1.48 2.32 -32.14
N PRO A 274 -0.62 1.81 -33.05
CA PRO A 274 -1.04 0.90 -34.11
C PRO A 274 -1.72 -0.37 -33.59
N LEU A 275 -1.24 -1.00 -32.51
CA LEU A 275 -1.83 -2.26 -32.03
C LEU A 275 -3.23 -2.07 -31.45
N LYS A 276 -3.38 -1.21 -30.43
CA LYS A 276 -4.69 -0.94 -29.81
C LYS A 276 -5.69 -0.37 -30.82
N ARG A 277 -5.29 0.57 -31.68
CA ARG A 277 -6.20 1.18 -32.65
C ARG A 277 -6.66 0.19 -33.71
N THR A 278 -5.76 -0.64 -34.24
CA THR A 278 -6.13 -1.67 -35.23
C THR A 278 -7.08 -2.71 -34.63
N ALA A 279 -6.81 -3.19 -33.41
CA ALA A 279 -7.71 -4.10 -32.70
C ALA A 279 -9.09 -3.48 -32.41
N THR A 280 -9.13 -2.20 -32.05
CA THR A 280 -10.37 -1.44 -31.82
C THR A 280 -11.16 -1.29 -33.12
N THR A 281 -10.52 -0.90 -34.22
CA THR A 281 -11.14 -0.78 -35.54
C THR A 281 -11.66 -2.13 -36.04
N TYR A 282 -10.89 -3.20 -35.85
CA TYR A 282 -11.31 -4.57 -36.15
C TYR A 282 -12.62 -4.92 -35.43
N GLN A 283 -12.68 -4.62 -34.12
CA GLN A 283 -13.87 -4.85 -33.32
C GLN A 283 -15.08 -4.01 -33.78
N CYS A 284 -14.86 -2.77 -34.25
CA CYS A 284 -15.91 -1.96 -34.88
C CYS A 284 -16.47 -2.64 -36.16
N HIS A 285 -15.61 -3.15 -37.05
CA HIS A 285 -16.06 -3.86 -38.25
C HIS A 285 -16.90 -5.10 -37.91
N ARG A 286 -16.49 -5.86 -36.88
CA ARG A 286 -17.27 -6.99 -36.38
C ARG A 286 -18.64 -6.58 -35.84
N HIS A 287 -18.68 -5.57 -34.97
CA HIS A 287 -19.93 -5.10 -34.38
C HIS A 287 -20.91 -4.59 -35.43
N ASN A 288 -20.40 -3.88 -36.43
CA ASN A 288 -21.19 -3.35 -37.55
C ASN A 288 -21.46 -4.38 -38.66
N GLN A 289 -21.02 -5.63 -38.48
CA GLN A 289 -21.16 -6.70 -39.48
C GLN A 289 -20.52 -6.37 -40.84
N THR A 290 -19.46 -5.57 -40.85
CA THR A 290 -18.69 -5.18 -42.05
C THR A 290 -17.30 -5.83 -42.11
N PHE A 291 -17.06 -6.88 -41.32
CA PHE A 291 -15.79 -7.63 -41.32
C PHE A 291 -15.43 -8.21 -42.71
N GLU A 292 -16.42 -8.71 -43.45
CA GLU A 292 -16.21 -9.28 -44.79
C GLU A 292 -15.94 -8.23 -45.88
N SER A 293 -15.95 -6.94 -45.54
CA SER A 293 -15.50 -5.90 -46.47
C SER A 293 -13.99 -5.96 -46.68
N GLU A 294 -13.53 -5.44 -47.82
CA GLU A 294 -12.10 -5.30 -48.10
C GLU A 294 -11.36 -4.56 -46.97
N GLU A 295 -11.96 -3.49 -46.43
CA GLU A 295 -11.38 -2.75 -45.31
C GLU A 295 -11.31 -3.60 -44.04
N GLY A 296 -12.36 -4.34 -43.71
CA GLY A 296 -12.40 -5.23 -42.54
C GLY A 296 -11.34 -6.34 -42.60
N GLN A 297 -11.15 -6.96 -43.76
CA GLN A 297 -10.13 -7.97 -43.98
C GLN A 297 -8.70 -7.39 -43.94
N ASN A 298 -8.49 -6.20 -44.54
CA ASN A 298 -7.20 -5.51 -44.49
C ASN A 298 -6.80 -5.11 -43.06
N VAL A 299 -7.76 -4.65 -42.26
CA VAL A 299 -7.55 -4.37 -40.83
C VAL A 299 -7.16 -5.63 -40.07
N TRP A 300 -7.79 -6.77 -40.36
CA TRP A 300 -7.44 -8.05 -39.74
C TRP A 300 -6.02 -8.51 -40.10
N ILE A 301 -5.64 -8.43 -41.38
CA ILE A 301 -4.28 -8.77 -41.83
C ILE A 301 -3.26 -7.91 -41.10
N LEU A 302 -3.46 -6.59 -41.05
CA LEU A 302 -2.57 -5.67 -40.35
C LEU A 302 -2.47 -6.01 -38.85
N LEU A 303 -3.57 -6.38 -38.20
CA LEU A 303 -3.56 -6.79 -36.80
C LEU A 303 -2.70 -8.03 -36.56
N GLN A 304 -2.80 -9.04 -37.43
CA GLN A 304 -1.96 -10.24 -37.35
C GLN A 304 -0.47 -9.89 -37.49
N GLN A 305 -0.13 -9.01 -38.46
CA GLN A 305 1.26 -8.57 -38.66
C GLN A 305 1.81 -7.81 -37.45
N LEU A 306 0.98 -6.99 -36.79
CA LEU A 306 1.36 -6.26 -35.58
C LEU A 306 1.61 -7.22 -34.40
N CYS A 307 0.76 -8.24 -34.23
CA CYS A 307 0.95 -9.27 -33.20
C CYS A 307 2.22 -10.09 -33.45
N ASP A 308 2.44 -10.56 -34.68
CA ASP A 308 3.63 -11.30 -35.07
C ASP A 308 4.91 -10.49 -34.81
N TYR A 309 4.91 -9.21 -35.20
CA TYR A 309 6.03 -8.32 -34.96
C TYR A 309 6.34 -8.20 -33.46
N LEU A 310 5.32 -8.02 -32.61
CA LEU A 310 5.54 -7.90 -31.16
C LEU A 310 6.21 -9.16 -30.57
N LEU A 311 5.67 -10.33 -30.87
CA LEU A 311 6.21 -11.62 -30.41
C LEU A 311 7.62 -11.87 -30.95
N GLU A 312 7.83 -11.57 -32.24
CA GLU A 312 9.13 -11.73 -32.91
C GLU A 312 10.20 -10.81 -32.28
N GLN A 313 9.82 -9.60 -31.87
CA GLN A 313 10.72 -8.68 -31.17
C GLN A 313 11.10 -9.12 -29.75
N GLY A 314 10.47 -10.17 -29.23
CA GLY A 314 10.79 -10.79 -27.95
C GLY A 314 9.84 -10.43 -26.82
N TRP A 315 8.79 -9.66 -27.09
CA TRP A 315 7.73 -9.35 -26.14
C TRP A 315 6.77 -10.54 -26.04
N ALA A 316 7.22 -11.58 -25.36
CA ALA A 316 6.56 -12.86 -25.23
C ALA A 316 6.80 -13.43 -23.83
N GLU A 317 5.97 -14.40 -23.47
CA GLU A 317 6.12 -15.11 -22.20
C GLU A 317 7.54 -15.67 -22.05
N GLY A 318 8.11 -15.52 -20.86
CA GLY A 318 9.44 -16.05 -20.56
C GLY A 318 10.62 -15.15 -20.83
N ASN A 319 10.39 -13.89 -21.18
CA ASN A 319 11.46 -12.92 -21.41
C ASN A 319 11.30 -11.70 -20.49
N LEU A 320 12.10 -11.62 -19.44
CA LEU A 320 12.12 -10.46 -18.52
C LEU A 320 13.13 -9.38 -18.93
N ASN A 321 13.74 -9.50 -20.11
CA ASN A 321 14.92 -8.73 -20.49
C ASN A 321 14.70 -7.78 -21.69
N VAL A 322 13.47 -7.62 -22.20
CA VAL A 322 13.10 -6.72 -23.32
C VAL A 322 12.77 -5.27 -22.91
N GLU A 323 12.28 -5.02 -21.69
CA GLU A 323 12.21 -3.69 -21.05
C GLU A 323 11.94 -3.84 -19.55
N GLY A 324 12.51 -2.97 -18.72
CA GLY A 324 12.24 -2.97 -17.28
C GLY A 324 10.80 -2.56 -16.97
N HIS A 325 9.96 -3.53 -16.59
CA HIS A 325 8.54 -3.39 -16.19
C HIS A 325 8.20 -2.31 -15.12
N LEU A 326 9.19 -1.61 -14.57
CA LEU A 326 9.01 -0.55 -13.57
C LEU A 326 8.83 0.84 -14.20
N ASP A 327 9.26 1.07 -15.45
CA ASP A 327 9.23 2.40 -16.10
C ASP A 327 8.17 2.55 -17.21
N ILE A 328 7.50 1.47 -17.64
CA ILE A 328 6.47 1.47 -18.71
C ILE A 328 5.07 1.97 -18.26
N GLY A 329 4.92 2.34 -16.97
CA GLY A 329 3.88 3.23 -16.46
C GLY A 329 2.43 2.74 -16.35
N TYR A 330 1.58 3.59 -15.76
CA TYR A 330 0.11 3.44 -15.67
C TYR A 330 -0.59 3.44 -17.04
N GLU A 331 0.11 3.78 -18.13
CA GLU A 331 -0.52 4.00 -19.43
C GLU A 331 -0.79 2.70 -20.20
N ILE A 332 0.10 1.69 -20.07
CA ILE A 332 -0.06 0.41 -20.77
C ILE A 332 -1.12 -0.50 -20.13
N ARG A 333 -1.65 -0.18 -18.94
CA ARG A 333 -2.69 -0.98 -18.27
C ARG A 333 -3.98 -1.15 -19.08
N ASN A 334 -4.16 -0.29 -20.09
CA ASN A 334 -5.31 -0.34 -20.99
C ASN A 334 -5.08 -1.16 -22.27
N PHE A 335 -3.84 -1.59 -22.54
CA PHE A 335 -3.51 -2.44 -23.68
C PHE A 335 -4.19 -3.82 -23.62
N PRO A 336 -4.13 -4.58 -22.51
CA PRO A 336 -4.67 -5.95 -22.44
C PRO A 336 -6.11 -6.11 -22.93
N MET A 337 -6.94 -5.09 -22.74
CA MET A 337 -8.34 -5.13 -23.16
C MET A 337 -8.52 -5.28 -24.66
N CYS A 338 -7.57 -4.82 -25.49
CA CYS A 338 -7.66 -5.03 -26.93
C CYS A 338 -7.56 -6.51 -27.29
N LEU A 339 -6.75 -7.29 -26.56
CA LEU A 339 -6.62 -8.73 -26.73
C LEU A 339 -7.89 -9.47 -26.30
N VAL A 340 -8.50 -9.04 -25.19
CA VAL A 340 -9.78 -9.58 -24.70
C VAL A 340 -10.90 -9.44 -25.73
N TYR A 341 -10.95 -8.33 -26.47
CA TYR A 341 -11.97 -8.11 -27.51
C TYR A 341 -11.84 -9.07 -28.69
N ILE A 342 -10.61 -9.37 -29.09
CA ILE A 342 -10.32 -10.22 -30.26
C ILE A 342 -10.05 -11.68 -29.87
N ARG A 343 -10.26 -12.06 -28.61
CA ARG A 343 -9.87 -13.37 -28.04
C ARG A 343 -10.40 -14.55 -28.86
N ASP A 344 -11.63 -14.47 -29.36
CA ASP A 344 -12.26 -15.57 -30.10
C ASP A 344 -11.49 -15.81 -31.41
N GLN A 345 -10.99 -14.75 -32.05
CA GLN A 345 -10.17 -14.83 -33.26
C GLN A 345 -8.74 -15.30 -32.97
N LEU A 346 -8.19 -14.87 -31.82
CA LEU A 346 -6.92 -15.41 -31.36
C LEU A 346 -7.05 -16.91 -31.09
N ASN A 347 -8.21 -17.41 -30.64
CA ASN A 347 -8.45 -18.85 -30.40
C ASN A 347 -8.50 -19.66 -31.69
N GLU A 348 -8.97 -19.06 -32.78
CA GLU A 348 -9.00 -19.68 -34.10
C GLU A 348 -7.61 -19.74 -34.77
N ASN A 349 -6.64 -18.97 -34.27
CA ASN A 349 -5.26 -18.94 -34.77
C ASN A 349 -4.27 -19.37 -33.67
N PRO A 350 -3.88 -20.67 -33.60
CA PRO A 350 -2.98 -21.19 -32.58
C PRO A 350 -1.64 -20.45 -32.46
N ARG A 351 -1.15 -19.85 -33.54
CA ARG A 351 0.08 -19.04 -33.55
C ARG A 351 -0.07 -17.76 -32.74
N LEU A 352 -1.24 -17.13 -32.80
CA LEU A 352 -1.54 -15.87 -32.12
C LEU A 352 -2.07 -16.06 -30.70
N GLN A 353 -2.38 -17.28 -30.26
CA GLN A 353 -2.69 -17.56 -28.85
C GLN A 353 -1.58 -17.09 -27.89
N SER A 354 -0.32 -17.15 -28.33
CA SER A 354 0.84 -16.64 -27.57
C SER A 354 0.75 -15.14 -27.24
N MET A 355 -0.12 -14.38 -27.92
CA MET A 355 -0.42 -12.99 -27.56
C MET A 355 -1.13 -12.89 -26.21
N ILE A 356 -1.99 -13.85 -25.86
CA ILE A 356 -2.68 -13.86 -24.56
C ILE A 356 -1.67 -14.07 -23.45
N THR A 357 -0.78 -15.06 -23.58
CA THR A 357 0.26 -15.33 -22.58
C THR A 357 1.34 -14.25 -22.53
N SER A 358 1.67 -13.63 -23.66
CA SER A 358 2.49 -12.41 -23.72
C SER A 358 1.83 -11.25 -22.98
N GLY A 359 0.53 -11.01 -23.19
CA GLY A 359 -0.22 -9.99 -22.47
C GLY A 359 -0.22 -10.24 -20.96
N ILE A 360 -0.41 -11.50 -20.53
CA ILE A 360 -0.29 -11.90 -19.12
C ILE A 360 1.10 -11.54 -18.60
N TRP A 361 2.14 -11.94 -19.33
CA TRP A 361 3.54 -11.72 -18.96
C TRP A 361 3.89 -10.24 -18.77
N ILE A 362 3.51 -9.38 -19.73
CA ILE A 362 3.75 -7.93 -19.70
C ILE A 362 3.04 -7.29 -18.50
N MET A 363 1.88 -7.81 -18.11
CA MET A 363 1.06 -7.32 -17.00
C MET A 363 1.41 -7.97 -15.65
N TYR A 364 2.70 -8.21 -15.38
CA TYR A 364 3.17 -8.82 -14.13
C TYR A 364 2.72 -10.27 -13.90
N GLY A 365 2.18 -10.95 -14.91
CA GLY A 365 1.81 -12.37 -14.84
C GLY A 365 3.00 -13.31 -14.68
N TYR A 366 4.23 -12.85 -14.89
CA TYR A 366 5.44 -13.63 -14.57
C TYR A 366 5.50 -14.02 -13.07
N LEU A 367 4.87 -13.23 -12.19
CA LEU A 367 4.75 -13.55 -10.75
C LEU A 367 4.03 -14.88 -10.50
N LEU A 368 3.19 -15.35 -11.44
CA LEU A 368 2.57 -16.68 -11.36
C LEU A 368 3.60 -17.81 -11.35
N THR A 369 4.79 -17.57 -11.90
CA THR A 369 5.88 -18.53 -11.99
C THR A 369 6.99 -18.30 -10.98
N GLU A 370 6.99 -17.20 -10.21
CA GLU A 370 8.03 -16.93 -9.22
C GLU A 370 7.73 -17.59 -7.89
N GLN A 371 8.78 -18.02 -7.18
CA GLN A 371 8.64 -18.42 -5.79
C GLN A 371 8.32 -17.15 -5.00
N GLN A 372 7.12 -17.10 -4.44
CA GLN A 372 6.69 -15.92 -3.71
C GLN A 372 7.48 -15.83 -2.40
N THR A 373 8.40 -14.86 -2.31
CA THR A 373 9.24 -14.62 -1.13
C THR A 373 9.01 -13.22 -0.52
N SER A 374 8.22 -12.37 -1.16
CA SER A 374 7.90 -11.01 -0.70
C SER A 374 6.42 -10.67 -0.93
N THR A 375 5.94 -9.60 -0.31
CA THR A 375 4.57 -9.11 -0.51
C THR A 375 4.42 -8.34 -1.82
N MET A 376 3.16 -8.15 -2.23
CA MET A 376 2.80 -7.47 -3.47
C MET A 376 2.34 -6.02 -3.20
N SER A 377 2.75 -5.10 -4.09
CA SER A 377 2.28 -3.71 -4.07
C SER A 377 0.81 -3.61 -4.48
N THR A 378 0.05 -2.72 -3.83
CA THR A 378 -1.33 -2.42 -4.23
C THR A 378 -1.44 -1.85 -5.65
N ASP A 379 -0.40 -1.19 -6.16
CA ASP A 379 -0.34 -0.77 -7.57
C ASP A 379 -0.27 -1.97 -8.53
N ILE A 380 0.42 -3.05 -8.14
CA ILE A 380 0.49 -4.27 -8.95
C ILE A 380 -0.92 -4.89 -9.05
N ILE A 381 -1.62 -4.97 -7.92
CA ILE A 381 -2.99 -5.49 -7.83
C ILE A 381 -3.93 -4.67 -8.74
N HIS A 382 -4.01 -3.36 -8.51
CA HIS A 382 -4.98 -2.48 -9.16
C HIS A 382 -4.72 -2.36 -10.67
N ASN A 383 -3.48 -2.05 -11.05
CA ASN A 383 -3.17 -1.69 -12.42
C ASN A 383 -2.91 -2.90 -13.32
N TYR A 384 -2.51 -4.04 -12.76
CA TYR A 384 -2.02 -5.16 -13.56
C TYR A 384 -2.77 -6.46 -13.34
N LEU A 385 -2.92 -6.93 -12.10
CA LEU A 385 -3.53 -8.25 -11.87
C LEU A 385 -5.00 -8.34 -12.25
N THR A 386 -5.74 -7.23 -12.20
CA THR A 386 -7.11 -7.17 -12.74
C THR A 386 -7.14 -7.53 -14.23
N ASN A 387 -6.14 -7.10 -15.00
CA ASN A 387 -5.99 -7.46 -16.41
C ASN A 387 -5.47 -8.88 -16.61
N VAL A 388 -4.59 -9.37 -15.73
CA VAL A 388 -4.11 -10.76 -15.77
C VAL A 388 -5.28 -11.74 -15.67
N SER A 389 -6.20 -11.53 -14.71
CA SER A 389 -7.39 -12.40 -14.57
C SER A 389 -8.24 -12.47 -15.85
N ARG A 390 -8.46 -11.32 -16.50
CA ARG A 390 -9.21 -11.21 -17.76
C ARG A 390 -8.53 -11.93 -18.93
N LEU A 391 -7.20 -11.85 -19.01
CA LEU A 391 -6.44 -12.54 -20.04
C LEU A 391 -6.36 -14.04 -19.78
N ILE A 392 -6.29 -14.49 -18.52
CA ILE A 392 -6.28 -15.91 -18.17
C ILE A 392 -7.51 -16.60 -18.76
N VAL A 393 -8.71 -16.04 -18.57
CA VAL A 393 -9.97 -16.64 -19.10
C VAL A 393 -10.10 -16.59 -20.63
N CYS A 394 -9.14 -15.98 -21.32
CA CYS A 394 -9.03 -15.99 -22.78
C CYS A 394 -8.16 -17.14 -23.32
N ILE A 395 -7.51 -17.94 -22.46
CA ILE A 395 -6.71 -19.09 -22.87
C ILE A 395 -7.63 -20.19 -23.41
N SER A 396 -7.30 -20.68 -24.62
CA SER A 396 -8.07 -21.72 -25.31
C SER A 396 -7.82 -23.14 -24.78
N ASP A 397 -6.59 -23.44 -24.35
CA ASP A 397 -6.25 -24.70 -23.71
C ASP A 397 -6.91 -24.78 -22.32
N HIS A 398 -7.84 -25.72 -22.16
CA HIS A 398 -8.66 -25.84 -20.96
C HIS A 398 -7.84 -26.21 -19.71
N ASP A 399 -6.84 -27.08 -19.86
CA ASP A 399 -6.01 -27.51 -18.74
C ASP A 399 -5.10 -26.35 -18.30
N GLU A 400 -4.47 -25.66 -19.26
CA GLU A 400 -3.62 -24.52 -18.94
C GLU A 400 -4.43 -23.33 -18.37
N LEU A 401 -5.65 -23.09 -18.86
CA LEU A 401 -6.58 -22.14 -18.26
C LEU A 401 -6.79 -22.44 -16.77
N ILE A 402 -7.14 -23.68 -16.42
CA ILE A 402 -7.33 -24.11 -15.03
C ILE A 402 -6.06 -23.90 -14.22
N ARG A 403 -4.90 -24.36 -14.75
CA ARG A 403 -3.62 -24.24 -14.06
C ARG A 403 -3.26 -22.78 -13.75
N ARG A 404 -3.53 -21.85 -14.68
CA ARG A 404 -3.30 -20.42 -14.45
C ARG A 404 -4.28 -19.80 -13.46
N ILE A 405 -5.54 -20.24 -13.41
CA ILE A 405 -6.48 -19.83 -12.36
C ILE A 405 -5.96 -20.28 -10.99
N ILE A 406 -5.49 -21.53 -10.85
CA ILE A 406 -4.92 -22.04 -9.60
C ILE A 406 -3.66 -21.24 -9.21
N ALA A 407 -2.78 -20.97 -10.17
CA ALA A 407 -1.58 -20.18 -9.93
C ALA A 407 -1.91 -18.74 -9.51
N PHE A 408 -2.90 -18.12 -10.14
CA PHE A 408 -3.37 -16.78 -9.81
C PHE A 408 -4.00 -16.72 -8.42
N ARG A 409 -4.85 -17.70 -8.07
CA ARG A 409 -5.39 -17.85 -6.72
C ARG A 409 -4.27 -17.99 -5.68
N TYR A 410 -3.29 -18.87 -5.92
CA TYR A 410 -2.16 -19.04 -5.01
C TYR A 410 -1.37 -17.74 -4.81
N LEU A 411 -1.11 -16.99 -5.89
CA LEU A 411 -0.43 -15.69 -5.80
C LEU A 411 -1.19 -14.73 -4.89
N LEU A 412 -2.51 -14.66 -5.05
CA LEU A 412 -3.38 -13.80 -4.24
C LEU A 412 -3.48 -14.29 -2.79
N ASP A 413 -3.68 -15.60 -2.55
CA ASP A 413 -3.68 -16.21 -1.22
C ASP A 413 -2.40 -15.82 -0.46
N TYR A 414 -1.24 -16.07 -1.05
CA TYR A 414 0.04 -15.72 -0.43
C TYR A 414 0.17 -14.22 -0.18
N SER A 415 -0.26 -13.38 -1.11
CA SER A 415 -0.12 -11.92 -1.01
C SER A 415 -1.04 -11.31 0.04
N PHE A 416 -2.22 -11.88 0.24
CA PHE A 416 -3.19 -11.42 1.24
C PHE A 416 -2.94 -12.02 2.63
N GLU A 417 -2.30 -13.20 2.72
CA GLU A 417 -1.96 -13.83 4.00
C GLU A 417 -0.58 -13.43 4.56
N ASN A 418 0.35 -12.95 3.74
CA ASN A 418 1.72 -12.67 4.17
C ASN A 418 1.84 -11.32 4.91
N ARG A 419 2.21 -11.40 6.21
CA ARG A 419 2.01 -10.38 7.24
C ARG A 419 3.21 -9.46 7.58
N ILE A 420 4.26 -9.44 6.75
CA ILE A 420 5.51 -8.73 7.08
C ILE A 420 5.64 -7.39 6.33
N HIS A 421 5.07 -7.30 5.13
CA HIS A 421 5.10 -6.12 4.26
C HIS A 421 3.74 -5.91 3.55
N GLU A 422 2.66 -6.15 4.29
CA GLU A 422 1.29 -6.35 3.81
C GLU A 422 0.72 -5.24 2.92
N PRO A 423 -0.04 -5.58 1.87
CA PRO A 423 -1.09 -4.69 1.36
C PRO A 423 -2.29 -4.63 2.33
N LEU A 424 -2.58 -5.69 3.10
CA LEU A 424 -3.69 -5.78 4.08
C LEU A 424 -3.12 -6.08 5.48
N ALA A 425 -3.14 -5.11 6.40
CA ALA A 425 -2.60 -5.28 7.75
C ALA A 425 -3.61 -5.94 8.71
N LEU A 426 -3.11 -6.47 9.85
CA LEU A 426 -3.92 -7.22 10.82
C LEU A 426 -5.01 -6.41 11.51
N ASP A 427 -4.85 -5.10 11.62
CA ASP A 427 -5.86 -4.18 12.15
C ASP A 427 -6.91 -3.79 11.07
N GLY A 428 -6.87 -4.42 9.90
CA GLY A 428 -7.79 -4.20 8.79
C GLY A 428 -7.44 -3.01 7.90
N THR A 429 -6.32 -2.31 8.16
CA THR A 429 -5.89 -1.20 7.29
C THR A 429 -5.24 -1.68 5.99
N VAL A 430 -5.33 -0.89 4.92
CA VAL A 430 -4.71 -1.18 3.63
C VAL A 430 -3.51 -0.26 3.39
N HIS A 431 -2.37 -0.86 3.07
CA HIS A 431 -1.08 -0.18 3.08
C HIS A 431 -0.51 0.03 1.67
N HIS A 432 0.08 1.21 1.46
CA HIS A 432 0.91 1.55 0.31
C HIS A 432 1.96 2.59 0.73
N HIS A 433 3.08 2.72 0.01
CA HIS A 433 4.18 3.62 0.40
C HIS A 433 4.66 3.45 1.86
N TRP A 434 4.60 2.22 2.40
CA TRP A 434 4.96 1.89 3.78
C TRP A 434 4.06 2.53 4.87
N MET A 435 2.79 2.80 4.59
CA MET A 435 1.79 3.26 5.57
C MET A 435 0.35 2.93 5.17
N CYS A 436 -0.60 3.02 6.10
CA CYS A 436 -2.02 2.95 5.77
C CYS A 436 -2.38 4.12 4.85
N HIS A 437 -2.92 3.82 3.66
CA HIS A 437 -3.16 4.84 2.64
C HIS A 437 -4.58 4.73 2.08
N PHE A 438 -5.49 5.56 2.61
CA PHE A 438 -6.91 5.50 2.25
C PHE A 438 -7.20 5.84 0.79
N GLU A 439 -6.39 6.70 0.16
CA GLU A 439 -6.49 6.91 -1.30
C GLU A 439 -6.22 5.63 -2.11
N TYR A 440 -5.15 4.89 -1.81
CA TYR A 440 -4.88 3.59 -2.45
C TYR A 440 -5.93 2.55 -2.06
N THR A 441 -6.45 2.62 -0.83
CA THR A 441 -7.56 1.78 -0.36
C THR A 441 -8.80 1.95 -1.24
N SER A 442 -9.12 3.20 -1.62
CA SER A 442 -10.33 3.54 -2.37
C SER A 442 -10.48 2.84 -3.72
N TYR A 443 -9.37 2.40 -4.32
CA TYR A 443 -9.38 1.69 -5.61
C TYR A 443 -8.80 0.27 -5.54
N THR A 444 -7.90 -0.04 -4.59
CA THR A 444 -7.32 -1.39 -4.48
C THR A 444 -8.24 -2.36 -3.75
N LEU A 445 -8.85 -1.93 -2.63
CA LEU A 445 -9.75 -2.80 -1.86
C LEU A 445 -10.97 -3.26 -2.69
N PRO A 446 -11.59 -2.43 -3.56
CA PRO A 446 -12.59 -2.88 -4.51
C PRO A 446 -12.13 -3.99 -5.45
N ASP A 447 -10.88 -3.98 -5.91
CA ASP A 447 -10.35 -5.03 -6.79
C ASP A 447 -10.12 -6.32 -6.02
N ILE A 448 -9.63 -6.24 -4.78
CA ILE A 448 -9.53 -7.40 -3.88
C ILE A 448 -10.92 -8.01 -3.64
N LEU A 449 -11.93 -7.18 -3.33
CA LEU A 449 -13.31 -7.63 -3.18
C LEU A 449 -13.85 -8.28 -4.45
N ASN A 450 -13.51 -7.75 -5.63
CA ASN A 450 -13.91 -8.34 -6.90
C ASN A 450 -13.27 -9.73 -7.05
N PHE A 451 -11.96 -9.90 -6.80
CA PHE A 451 -11.34 -11.22 -6.89
C PHE A 451 -12.00 -12.24 -5.95
N VAL A 452 -12.21 -11.85 -4.68
CA VAL A 452 -12.79 -12.76 -3.69
C VAL A 452 -14.26 -13.07 -4.01
N SER A 453 -15.05 -12.07 -4.37
CA SER A 453 -16.45 -12.24 -4.75
C SER A 453 -16.62 -13.02 -6.06
N ASP A 454 -15.77 -12.76 -7.06
CA ASP A 454 -15.89 -13.38 -8.37
C ASP A 454 -15.52 -14.86 -8.33
N MET A 455 -14.61 -15.26 -7.44
CA MET A 455 -14.28 -16.67 -7.19
C MET A 455 -15.25 -17.37 -6.21
N ASN A 456 -16.17 -16.63 -5.57
CA ASN A 456 -17.13 -17.24 -4.64
C ASN A 456 -18.10 -18.19 -5.35
N ASP A 457 -18.61 -19.22 -4.67
CA ASP A 457 -19.45 -20.28 -5.26
C ASP A 457 -18.81 -21.02 -6.45
N THR A 458 -17.47 -21.09 -6.48
CA THR A 458 -16.69 -21.92 -7.41
C THR A 458 -15.70 -22.79 -6.65
N LEU A 459 -15.12 -23.80 -7.30
CA LEU A 459 -14.00 -24.57 -6.74
C LEU A 459 -12.73 -23.75 -6.46
N PHE A 460 -12.65 -22.53 -7.00
CA PHE A 460 -11.50 -21.62 -6.80
C PHE A 460 -11.69 -20.63 -5.66
N GLN A 461 -12.78 -20.73 -4.89
CA GLN A 461 -13.04 -19.82 -3.77
C GLN A 461 -11.85 -19.71 -2.80
N PHE A 462 -11.64 -18.51 -2.27
CA PHE A 462 -10.60 -18.24 -1.27
C PHE A 462 -10.86 -18.98 0.05
N SER A 463 -9.85 -19.06 0.92
CA SER A 463 -9.99 -19.64 2.26
C SER A 463 -10.90 -18.80 3.17
N ASP A 464 -11.42 -19.40 4.23
CA ASP A 464 -12.19 -18.70 5.26
C ASP A 464 -11.37 -17.58 5.91
N ASN A 465 -10.07 -17.82 6.08
CA ASN A 465 -9.11 -16.85 6.59
C ASN A 465 -9.06 -15.58 5.71
N ILE A 466 -8.95 -15.73 4.38
CA ILE A 466 -8.98 -14.57 3.47
C ILE A 466 -10.32 -13.83 3.52
N ARG A 467 -11.45 -14.54 3.56
CA ARG A 467 -12.77 -13.90 3.70
C ARG A 467 -12.87 -13.09 5.00
N ARG A 468 -12.33 -13.60 6.10
CA ARG A 468 -12.25 -12.88 7.39
C ARG A 468 -11.36 -11.65 7.31
N ILE A 469 -10.18 -11.73 6.68
CA ILE A 469 -9.29 -10.58 6.47
C ILE A 469 -10.02 -9.47 5.71
N VAL A 470 -10.69 -9.82 4.61
CA VAL A 470 -11.46 -8.86 3.80
C VAL A 470 -12.62 -8.27 4.59
N ARG A 471 -13.39 -9.08 5.34
CA ARG A 471 -14.44 -8.59 6.24
C ARG A 471 -13.89 -7.59 7.26
N ARG A 472 -12.72 -7.87 7.86
CA ARG A 472 -12.06 -6.97 8.80
C ARG A 472 -11.64 -5.66 8.13
N CYS A 473 -11.11 -5.71 6.91
CA CYS A 473 -10.77 -4.49 6.16
C CYS A 473 -12.00 -3.61 5.90
N ILE A 474 -13.15 -4.21 5.59
CA ILE A 474 -14.41 -3.48 5.41
C ILE A 474 -14.90 -2.88 6.72
N HIS A 475 -14.89 -3.65 7.81
CA HIS A 475 -15.23 -3.14 9.14
C HIS A 475 -14.35 -1.95 9.55
N THR A 476 -13.03 -2.10 9.42
CA THR A 476 -12.07 -1.03 9.72
C THR A 476 -12.30 0.20 8.85
N LEU A 477 -12.49 0.02 7.52
CA LEU A 477 -12.78 1.14 6.63
C LEU A 477 -14.07 1.86 7.06
N ASP A 478 -15.17 1.15 7.24
CA ASP A 478 -16.47 1.72 7.54
C ASP A 478 -16.48 2.44 8.90
N PHE A 479 -15.77 1.91 9.89
CA PHE A 479 -15.58 2.57 11.19
C PHE A 479 -14.84 3.91 11.06
N CYS A 480 -13.95 4.04 10.06
CA CYS A 480 -13.21 5.27 9.76
C CYS A 480 -14.02 6.31 8.98
N LEU A 481 -15.17 5.95 8.40
CA LEU A 481 -15.94 6.86 7.54
C LEU A 481 -16.81 7.81 8.36
N ILE A 482 -16.83 9.06 7.89
CA ILE A 482 -17.81 10.08 8.28
C ILE A 482 -18.68 10.42 7.06
N GLU A 483 -19.51 11.47 7.17
CA GLU A 483 -20.43 11.93 6.12
C GLU A 483 -19.90 11.81 4.68
N ASN A 484 -20.70 11.16 3.81
CA ASN A 484 -20.43 10.92 2.39
C ASN A 484 -19.18 10.07 2.11
N ASP A 485 -18.98 9.00 2.88
CA ASP A 485 -17.85 8.06 2.74
C ASP A 485 -16.48 8.75 2.80
N LYS A 486 -16.35 9.82 3.60
CA LYS A 486 -15.10 10.59 3.73
C LYS A 486 -14.24 10.07 4.88
N ILE A 487 -12.93 10.11 4.69
CA ILE A 487 -11.92 9.86 5.73
C ILE A 487 -11.41 11.20 6.29
N PRO A 488 -11.21 11.32 7.62
CA PRO A 488 -10.64 12.50 8.24
C PRO A 488 -9.28 12.91 7.65
N PRO A 489 -8.97 14.21 7.49
CA PRO A 489 -7.73 14.65 6.85
C PRO A 489 -6.48 14.31 7.66
N ASN A 490 -6.63 14.12 8.98
CA ASN A 490 -5.51 13.74 9.85
C ASN A 490 -5.22 12.23 9.84
N LEU A 491 -6.18 11.42 9.42
CA LEU A 491 -6.02 9.97 9.28
C LEU A 491 -5.43 9.59 7.92
N ASN A 492 -5.63 10.43 6.91
CA ASN A 492 -5.05 10.21 5.61
C ASN A 492 -3.52 10.43 5.65
N ALA A 493 -2.77 9.45 5.15
CA ALA A 493 -1.31 9.49 5.02
C ALA A 493 -0.80 10.73 4.27
N ARG A 494 -1.60 11.24 3.31
CA ARG A 494 -1.35 12.48 2.60
C ARG A 494 -2.10 13.61 3.29
N ALA A 495 -1.34 14.60 3.78
CA ALA A 495 -1.94 15.76 4.43
C ALA A 495 -2.78 16.57 3.45
N GLY A 496 -3.81 17.22 3.97
CA GLY A 496 -4.47 18.32 3.27
C GLY A 496 -5.96 18.13 3.15
N LYS A 497 -6.44 17.03 2.57
CA LYS A 497 -7.83 16.90 2.14
C LYS A 497 -8.46 15.58 2.58
N PHE A 498 -9.78 15.61 2.74
CA PHE A 498 -10.61 14.41 2.85
C PHE A 498 -10.52 13.55 1.57
N VAL A 499 -10.46 12.24 1.76
CA VAL A 499 -10.55 11.24 0.69
C VAL A 499 -11.90 10.54 0.78
N SER A 500 -12.60 10.39 -0.36
CA SER A 500 -13.80 9.54 -0.41
C SER A 500 -13.41 8.12 -0.77
N CYS A 501 -13.85 7.15 0.02
CA CYS A 501 -13.49 5.74 -0.18
C CYS A 501 -14.65 4.88 -0.68
N ASN A 502 -15.84 5.43 -0.99
CA ASN A 502 -16.96 4.65 -1.53
C ASN A 502 -17.34 3.41 -0.68
N GLY A 503 -17.20 3.51 0.65
CA GLY A 503 -17.33 2.40 1.60
C GLY A 503 -18.64 1.65 1.45
N ILE A 504 -19.77 2.36 1.40
CA ILE A 504 -21.11 1.75 1.23
C ILE A 504 -21.16 0.77 0.06
N ASN A 505 -20.51 1.07 -1.07
CA ASN A 505 -20.52 0.16 -2.22
C ASN A 505 -19.56 -1.02 -2.05
N MET A 506 -18.47 -0.86 -1.29
CA MET A 506 -17.59 -1.97 -0.90
C MET A 506 -18.30 -2.90 0.09
N THR A 507 -18.94 -2.35 1.13
CA THR A 507 -19.72 -3.11 2.12
C THR A 507 -20.80 -3.93 1.42
N LYS A 508 -21.56 -3.33 0.49
CA LYS A 508 -22.54 -4.06 -0.34
C LYS A 508 -21.99 -5.27 -1.07
N LYS A 509 -20.78 -5.16 -1.64
CA LYS A 509 -20.14 -6.30 -2.31
C LYS A 509 -19.73 -7.37 -1.30
N CYS A 510 -19.21 -6.94 -0.14
CA CYS A 510 -18.76 -7.82 0.92
C CYS A 510 -19.90 -8.61 1.57
N VAL A 511 -21.14 -8.11 1.55
CA VAL A 511 -22.32 -8.84 2.06
C VAL A 511 -22.43 -10.25 1.48
N CYS A 512 -22.07 -10.44 0.20
CA CYS A 512 -22.17 -11.74 -0.49
C CYS A 512 -20.87 -12.57 -0.41
N ILE A 513 -19.86 -12.13 0.34
CA ILE A 513 -18.62 -12.88 0.58
C ILE A 513 -18.79 -13.70 1.87
N CYS A 514 -19.53 -14.80 1.77
CA CYS A 514 -19.84 -15.70 2.88
C CYS A 514 -19.64 -17.15 2.49
N ASP A 515 -19.71 -18.04 3.48
CA ASP A 515 -19.67 -19.49 3.26
C ASP A 515 -20.82 -19.95 2.36
N ARG A 516 -20.63 -21.05 1.62
CA ARG A 516 -21.62 -21.60 0.67
C ARG A 516 -22.99 -21.91 1.29
N ASP A 517 -23.02 -22.16 2.59
CA ASP A 517 -24.25 -22.48 3.33
C ASP A 517 -25.07 -21.22 3.69
N HIS A 518 -24.48 -20.03 3.56
CA HIS A 518 -25.11 -18.76 3.86
C HIS A 518 -25.35 -17.95 2.58
N ALA A 519 -26.47 -17.25 2.51
CA ALA A 519 -26.77 -16.36 1.38
C ALA A 519 -26.06 -14.99 1.50
N TYR A 520 -25.67 -14.60 2.72
CA TYR A 520 -24.97 -13.36 3.03
C TYR A 520 -24.27 -13.42 4.40
N ASP A 521 -23.32 -12.51 4.66
CA ASP A 521 -22.72 -12.28 5.97
C ASP A 521 -23.61 -11.34 6.83
N PRO A 522 -24.18 -11.82 7.96
CA PRO A 522 -25.13 -11.04 8.75
C PRO A 522 -24.52 -9.82 9.44
N PHE A 523 -23.24 -9.88 9.81
CA PHE A 523 -22.55 -8.76 10.45
C PHE A 523 -22.31 -7.63 9.45
N VAL A 524 -21.78 -7.96 8.27
CA VAL A 524 -21.56 -6.98 7.19
C VAL A 524 -22.90 -6.40 6.70
N ALA A 525 -23.95 -7.24 6.63
CA ALA A 525 -25.29 -6.77 6.32
C ALA A 525 -25.82 -5.79 7.38
N GLY A 526 -25.63 -6.09 8.67
CA GLY A 526 -26.02 -5.20 9.77
C GLY A 526 -25.29 -3.86 9.78
N MET A 527 -23.98 -3.85 9.45
CA MET A 527 -23.24 -2.60 9.27
C MET A 527 -23.80 -1.77 8.11
N LEU A 528 -24.11 -2.42 6.98
CA LEU A 528 -24.69 -1.74 5.83
C LEU A 528 -26.05 -1.11 6.16
N VAL A 529 -26.86 -1.75 7.03
CA VAL A 529 -28.10 -1.17 7.56
C VAL A 529 -27.81 0.09 8.36
N ASP A 530 -26.82 0.07 9.25
CA ASP A 530 -26.43 1.21 10.11
C ASP A 530 -25.95 2.41 9.28
N MET A 531 -25.10 2.17 8.27
CA MET A 531 -24.55 3.21 7.40
C MET A 531 -25.57 3.84 6.45
N CYS A 532 -26.68 3.16 6.14
CA CYS A 532 -27.67 3.65 5.20
C CYS A 532 -28.54 4.76 5.83
N PRO A 533 -28.75 5.91 5.15
CA PRO A 533 -29.65 6.96 5.65
C PRO A 533 -31.05 6.41 5.93
N LYS A 534 -31.63 6.80 7.08
CA LYS A 534 -32.99 6.46 7.53
C LYS A 534 -34.06 7.04 6.58
N THR A 535 -34.21 6.45 5.40
CA THR A 535 -35.21 6.83 4.38
C THR A 535 -35.94 5.59 3.87
N ASP A 536 -37.26 5.69 3.72
CA ASP A 536 -38.14 4.55 3.42
C ASP A 536 -37.86 3.86 2.08
N LYS A 537 -37.23 4.55 1.11
CA LYS A 537 -36.97 4.01 -0.23
C LYS A 537 -35.76 3.06 -0.33
N LYS A 538 -34.96 2.90 0.73
CA LYS A 538 -33.74 2.05 0.74
C LYS A 538 -33.89 0.71 1.48
N LYS A 539 -34.87 0.55 2.39
CA LYS A 539 -35.19 -0.76 2.99
C LYS A 539 -35.55 -1.81 1.93
N ASP A 540 -36.28 -1.41 0.89
CA ASP A 540 -36.59 -2.26 -0.28
C ASP A 540 -35.36 -2.60 -1.14
N TYR A 541 -34.28 -1.84 -1.05
CA TYR A 541 -33.04 -2.06 -1.80
C TYR A 541 -32.12 -3.09 -1.13
N LEU A 542 -32.11 -3.14 0.21
CA LEU A 542 -31.40 -4.17 0.99
C LEU A 542 -32.05 -5.55 0.82
N LEU A 543 -33.38 -5.60 0.70
CA LEU A 543 -34.15 -6.81 0.39
C LEU A 543 -33.93 -7.35 -1.04
N LYS A 544 -33.45 -6.52 -1.98
CA LYS A 544 -33.18 -6.94 -3.37
C LYS A 544 -31.75 -7.41 -3.62
N ASN A 545 -30.81 -7.09 -2.75
CA ASN A 545 -29.37 -7.31 -2.98
C ASN A 545 -28.72 -8.31 -2.00
N THR A 546 -29.49 -8.90 -1.07
CA THR A 546 -29.07 -9.98 -0.14
C THR A 546 -29.23 -11.39 -0.73
N GLY A 547 -29.23 -11.52 -2.06
CA GLY A 547 -29.34 -12.79 -2.78
C GLY A 547 -30.78 -13.20 -3.10
N ASN A 548 -30.94 -13.87 -4.26
CA ASN A 548 -32.22 -14.27 -4.88
C ASN A 548 -33.03 -15.35 -4.11
N ARG A 549 -32.95 -15.47 -2.78
CA ARG A 549 -33.66 -16.50 -2.00
C ARG A 549 -34.91 -16.05 -1.25
N GLY A 550 -35.35 -14.80 -1.40
CA GLY A 550 -36.77 -14.46 -1.18
C GLY A 550 -37.31 -14.55 0.26
N GLU A 551 -36.47 -14.60 1.29
CA GLU A 551 -36.93 -14.51 2.68
C GLU A 551 -36.61 -13.13 3.26
N LYS A 552 -37.64 -12.43 3.75
CA LYS A 552 -37.52 -11.19 4.52
C LYS A 552 -36.95 -11.51 5.90
N HIS A 553 -35.67 -11.83 6.00
CA HIS A 553 -35.02 -11.81 7.31
C HIS A 553 -34.84 -10.36 7.74
N GLY A 554 -35.32 -10.02 8.94
CA GLY A 554 -34.94 -8.77 9.59
C GLY A 554 -33.44 -8.84 9.88
N VAL A 555 -32.65 -7.99 9.24
CA VAL A 555 -31.24 -7.81 9.60
C VAL A 555 -31.20 -6.70 10.64
N ASP A 556 -30.76 -7.03 11.86
CA ASP A 556 -30.57 -6.05 12.90
C ASP A 556 -29.36 -5.16 12.56
N PRO A 557 -29.46 -3.83 12.76
CA PRO A 557 -28.32 -2.95 12.54
C PRO A 557 -27.18 -3.30 13.50
N VAL A 558 -25.95 -3.23 12.98
CA VAL A 558 -24.73 -3.32 13.79
C VAL A 558 -24.16 -1.91 13.89
N PRO A 559 -24.34 -1.21 15.03
CA PRO A 559 -23.86 0.15 15.19
C PRO A 559 -22.33 0.22 15.05
N LEU A 560 -21.85 1.18 14.27
CA LEU A 560 -20.42 1.52 14.24
C LEU A 560 -20.08 2.40 15.45
N GLU A 561 -20.00 1.80 16.63
CA GLU A 561 -19.70 2.46 17.90
C GLU A 561 -18.61 1.71 18.68
N GLY A 562 -17.87 2.43 19.53
CA GLY A 562 -16.82 1.86 20.39
C GLY A 562 -15.48 2.57 20.21
N HIS A 563 -14.39 1.82 20.42
CA HIS A 563 -13.03 2.29 20.24
C HIS A 563 -12.25 1.33 19.35
N LEU A 564 -11.78 1.81 18.19
CA LEU A 564 -10.98 1.06 17.23
C LEU A 564 -9.54 1.54 17.25
N THR A 565 -8.62 0.64 17.56
CA THR A 565 -7.18 0.91 17.53
C THR A 565 -6.58 0.49 16.19
N LEU A 566 -5.80 1.38 15.57
CA LEU A 566 -5.13 1.18 14.27
C LEU A 566 -3.61 1.32 14.46
N ASN A 567 -3.03 0.35 15.16
CA ASN A 567 -1.63 0.38 15.58
C ASN A 567 -0.63 0.33 14.40
N SER A 568 -1.03 -0.22 13.26
CA SER A 568 -0.18 -0.21 12.06
C SER A 568 -0.03 1.19 11.44
N THR A 569 -0.84 2.17 11.83
CA THR A 569 -0.72 3.57 11.37
C THR A 569 -0.59 4.57 12.52
N ALA A 570 -0.37 4.12 13.75
CA ALA A 570 -0.32 4.98 14.94
C ALA A 570 -1.58 5.87 15.07
N ALA A 571 -2.76 5.27 14.98
CA ALA A 571 -4.03 5.98 15.15
C ALA A 571 -5.03 5.19 16.00
N CYS A 572 -6.05 5.87 16.48
CA CYS A 572 -7.27 5.25 16.98
C CYS A 572 -8.50 6.10 16.65
N ILE A 573 -9.66 5.46 16.70
CA ILE A 573 -10.95 6.10 16.49
C ILE A 573 -11.83 5.78 17.68
N HIS A 574 -12.38 6.82 18.30
CA HIS A 574 -13.37 6.71 19.36
C HIS A 574 -14.70 7.25 18.84
N ARG A 575 -15.73 6.41 18.86
CA ARG A 575 -16.99 6.69 18.20
C ARG A 575 -18.17 6.34 19.10
N ARG A 576 -19.15 7.24 19.14
CA ARG A 576 -20.47 7.07 19.77
C ARG A 576 -21.53 7.57 18.77
N GLN A 577 -22.81 7.32 19.04
CA GLN A 577 -23.91 7.76 18.17
C GLN A 577 -23.84 9.23 17.77
N ASN A 578 -23.40 10.09 18.69
CA ASN A 578 -23.45 11.53 18.54
C ASN A 578 -22.09 12.17 18.18
N PHE A 579 -20.99 11.42 18.08
CA PHE A 579 -19.71 11.99 17.66
C PHE A 579 -18.69 10.95 17.18
N PHE A 580 -17.70 11.46 16.44
CA PHE A 580 -16.53 10.74 15.99
C PHE A 580 -15.27 11.49 16.42
N ALA A 581 -14.30 10.79 16.98
CA ALA A 581 -12.99 11.33 17.30
C ALA A 581 -11.89 10.45 16.68
N CYS A 582 -10.95 11.06 15.95
CA CYS A 582 -9.82 10.39 15.32
C CYS A 582 -8.51 10.99 15.84
N ILE A 583 -7.76 10.17 16.56
CA ILE A 583 -6.49 10.53 17.19
C ILE A 583 -5.35 9.91 16.38
N VAL A 584 -4.38 10.72 15.98
CA VAL A 584 -3.36 10.28 15.03
C VAL A 584 -1.98 10.81 15.37
N GLY A 585 -1.04 9.89 15.57
CA GLY A 585 0.37 10.15 15.82
C GLY A 585 1.29 9.61 14.72
N MET A 586 2.56 9.42 15.08
CA MET A 586 3.58 8.82 14.22
C MET A 586 4.50 7.92 15.05
N GLY A 587 4.81 6.75 14.50
CA GLY A 587 5.80 5.81 15.04
C GLY A 587 6.96 5.59 14.06
N LYS A 588 7.98 4.84 14.51
CA LYS A 588 9.14 4.45 13.68
C LYS A 588 8.84 3.32 12.70
N ASN A 589 7.82 2.52 12.99
CA ASN A 589 7.45 1.30 12.29
C ASN A 589 7.03 1.50 10.84
N ARG A 590 6.39 2.63 10.53
CA ARG A 590 5.77 2.94 9.23
C ARG A 590 5.96 4.40 8.91
N ARG A 591 5.80 4.78 7.64
CA ARG A 591 5.85 6.18 7.24
C ARG A 591 4.72 6.95 7.92
N GLY A 592 5.03 8.11 8.48
CA GLY A 592 4.09 8.95 9.21
C GLY A 592 3.28 9.86 8.27
N LEU A 593 3.94 10.66 7.44
CA LEU A 593 3.26 11.62 6.57
C LEU A 593 3.94 11.71 5.21
N GLU A 594 3.17 11.88 4.14
CA GLU A 594 3.64 12.15 2.78
C GLU A 594 3.06 13.47 2.23
N ILE A 595 3.93 14.29 1.63
CA ILE A 595 3.60 15.58 0.99
C ILE A 595 4.22 15.63 -0.40
N TYR A 596 3.40 15.78 -1.45
CA TYR A 596 3.82 15.90 -2.85
C TYR A 596 3.27 17.21 -3.44
N GLY A 597 4.08 18.26 -3.44
CA GLY A 597 3.61 19.60 -3.73
C GLY A 597 3.14 19.89 -5.15
N TRP A 598 3.30 18.94 -6.07
CA TRP A 598 2.79 19.01 -7.44
C TRP A 598 1.41 18.37 -7.60
N LEU A 599 0.88 17.67 -6.60
CA LEU A 599 -0.44 17.07 -6.66
C LEU A 599 -1.52 18.02 -6.09
N SER A 600 -2.72 17.98 -6.66
CA SER A 600 -3.90 18.73 -6.20
C SER A 600 -4.41 18.35 -4.82
N ASP A 601 -4.12 17.12 -4.42
CA ASP A 601 -4.76 16.44 -3.30
C ASP A 601 -3.90 16.44 -2.03
N THR A 602 -2.61 16.81 -2.12
CA THR A 602 -1.74 16.95 -0.96
C THR A 602 -1.53 18.42 -0.60
N ASN A 603 -1.36 18.69 0.69
CA ASN A 603 -1.03 20.03 1.16
C ASN A 603 0.42 20.15 1.62
N ASN A 604 1.12 21.09 1.00
CA ASN A 604 2.51 21.46 1.30
C ASN A 604 2.75 21.99 2.71
N TYR A 605 1.70 22.36 3.46
CA TYR A 605 1.82 22.94 4.80
C TYR A 605 1.49 21.94 5.92
N GLY A 606 1.27 20.66 5.58
CA GLY A 606 0.70 19.65 6.46
C GLY A 606 1.62 19.04 7.54
N GLU A 607 2.81 19.60 7.77
CA GLU A 607 3.88 19.03 8.61
C GLU A 607 3.36 18.45 9.95
N TYR A 608 2.48 19.17 10.63
CA TYR A 608 2.01 18.82 11.97
C TYR A 608 0.70 18.04 12.03
N VAL A 609 0.10 17.69 10.89
CA VAL A 609 -1.23 17.04 10.83
C VAL A 609 -1.30 15.74 11.64
N ARG A 610 -0.16 15.07 11.85
CA ARG A 610 -0.03 13.82 12.63
C ARG A 610 0.83 13.97 13.90
N ASN A 611 1.00 15.18 14.43
CA ASN A 611 1.68 15.41 15.72
C ASN A 611 0.76 15.09 16.91
N CYS A 612 0.26 13.85 16.96
CA CYS A 612 -0.77 13.42 17.92
C CYS A 612 -2.01 14.32 17.87
N SER A 613 -2.51 14.56 16.66
CA SER A 613 -3.68 15.40 16.42
C SER A 613 -4.97 14.70 16.85
N ILE A 614 -5.99 15.50 17.15
CA ILE A 614 -7.31 15.02 17.59
C ILE A 614 -8.37 15.71 16.72
N PHE A 615 -8.91 14.98 15.76
CA PHE A 615 -10.02 15.43 14.93
C PHE A 615 -11.34 14.99 15.56
N ILE A 616 -12.24 15.92 15.87
CA ILE A 616 -13.56 15.62 16.45
C ILE A 616 -14.65 16.17 15.54
N ALA A 617 -15.60 15.32 15.18
CA ALA A 617 -16.78 15.64 14.40
C ALA A 617 -18.05 15.29 15.20
N PRO A 618 -18.75 16.29 15.76
CA PRO A 618 -20.06 16.09 16.37
C PRO A 618 -21.13 15.74 15.33
N ALA A 619 -22.13 14.96 15.75
CA ALA A 619 -23.33 14.72 14.97
C ALA A 619 -24.22 15.96 14.89
N ASP A 620 -25.08 16.01 13.88
CA ASP A 620 -26.18 16.97 13.82
C ASP A 620 -27.39 16.52 14.65
N ASN A 621 -28.45 17.34 14.65
CA ASN A 621 -29.69 17.06 15.38
C ASN A 621 -30.43 15.79 14.93
N GLN A 622 -30.00 15.15 13.82
CA GLN A 622 -30.54 13.87 13.34
C GLN A 622 -29.65 12.68 13.72
N GLY A 623 -28.56 12.92 14.45
CA GLY A 623 -27.58 11.89 14.83
C GLY A 623 -26.60 11.54 13.70
N ILE A 624 -26.46 12.38 12.67
CA ILE A 624 -25.52 12.14 11.56
C ILE A 624 -24.22 12.87 11.84
N ILE A 625 -23.11 12.12 11.89
CA ILE A 625 -21.76 12.67 12.06
C ILE A 625 -21.34 13.44 10.81
N LYS A 626 -21.31 14.77 10.88
CA LYS A 626 -21.01 15.67 9.76
C LYS A 626 -19.59 16.17 9.76
N TYR A 627 -18.96 16.16 8.58
CA TYR A 627 -17.62 16.73 8.44
C TYR A 627 -17.63 18.23 8.72
N SER A 628 -18.71 18.90 8.34
CA SER A 628 -18.86 20.34 8.43
C SER A 628 -18.95 20.83 9.88
N ASN A 629 -19.32 19.94 10.81
CA ASN A 629 -19.35 20.21 12.25
C ASN A 629 -17.95 20.13 12.89
N ALA A 630 -16.97 19.48 12.23
CA ALA A 630 -15.61 19.41 12.75
C ALA A 630 -14.87 20.76 12.68
N GLY A 631 -15.31 21.66 11.80
CA GLY A 631 -14.72 23.00 11.66
C GLY A 631 -13.40 23.06 10.87
N CYS A 632 -12.95 21.95 10.28
CA CYS A 632 -11.78 21.93 9.42
C CYS A 632 -12.11 22.50 8.03
N ALA A 633 -11.39 23.54 7.62
CA ALA A 633 -11.52 24.16 6.31
C ALA A 633 -10.16 24.49 5.72
N TYR A 634 -10.10 24.73 4.41
CA TYR A 634 -8.88 25.18 3.73
C TYR A 634 -8.73 26.72 3.72
N PRO A 635 -9.77 27.49 3.39
CA PRO A 635 -9.65 28.95 3.35
C PRO A 635 -9.25 29.52 4.71
N GLY A 636 -8.16 30.30 4.78
CA GLY A 636 -7.71 30.92 6.04
C GLY A 636 -7.12 29.96 7.08
N TRP A 637 -6.94 28.67 6.78
CA TRP A 637 -6.49 27.67 7.75
C TRP A 637 -5.02 27.86 8.15
N GLN A 638 -4.76 27.96 9.44
CA GLN A 638 -3.41 28.07 9.99
C GLN A 638 -2.88 26.69 10.37
N TRP A 639 -1.91 26.20 9.61
CA TRP A 639 -1.42 24.82 9.70
C TRP A 639 -0.62 24.49 10.97
N SER A 640 -0.08 25.50 11.67
CA SER A 640 0.49 25.34 13.01
C SER A 640 -0.55 25.01 14.09
N HIS A 641 -1.83 25.29 13.84
CA HIS A 641 -2.92 25.16 14.80
C HIS A 641 -3.81 23.95 14.53
N TRP A 642 -3.22 22.82 14.17
CA TRP A 642 -3.99 21.60 13.98
C TRP A 642 -4.50 21.10 15.35
N PRO A 643 -5.82 20.82 15.52
CA PRO A 643 -6.36 20.51 16.85
C PRO A 643 -5.67 19.31 17.52
N GLY A 644 -5.37 19.46 18.81
CA GLY A 644 -4.67 18.50 19.65
C GLY A 644 -3.15 18.50 19.51
N THR A 645 -2.55 19.07 18.46
CA THR A 645 -1.11 18.91 18.22
C THR A 645 -0.24 19.72 19.16
N THR A 646 0.90 19.16 19.57
CA THR A 646 2.02 19.94 20.13
C THR A 646 3.08 20.16 19.06
N CYS A 647 3.42 21.41 18.79
CA CYS A 647 4.35 21.79 17.72
C CYS A 647 4.91 23.21 17.91
N LEU A 648 5.76 23.66 16.99
CA LEU A 648 6.19 25.05 16.94
C LEU A 648 5.19 25.91 16.18
N LEU A 649 4.95 27.12 16.67
CA LEU A 649 4.22 28.14 15.93
C LEU A 649 5.12 28.71 14.82
N LYS A 650 5.11 28.05 13.66
CA LYS A 650 5.85 28.44 12.46
C LYS A 650 5.04 29.39 11.56
N PRO A 651 5.69 30.35 10.89
CA PRO A 651 5.10 31.04 9.76
C PRO A 651 4.94 30.07 8.57
N ARG A 652 4.01 30.37 7.66
CA ARG A 652 3.71 29.50 6.52
C ARG A 652 4.89 29.25 5.56
N SER A 653 5.83 30.18 5.44
CA SER A 653 7.02 29.98 4.61
C SER A 653 7.92 28.87 5.11
N GLU A 654 7.98 28.66 6.43
CA GLU A 654 8.72 27.55 7.05
C GLU A 654 7.96 26.23 7.00
N LEU A 655 6.62 26.27 7.02
CA LEU A 655 5.78 25.07 6.91
C LEU A 655 5.73 24.50 5.49
N PHE A 656 6.12 25.26 4.47
CA PHE A 656 6.04 24.81 3.09
C PHE A 656 7.10 23.76 2.78
N GLU A 657 6.69 22.50 2.55
CA GLU A 657 7.60 21.38 2.34
C GLU A 657 7.90 21.03 0.87
N GLY A 658 6.97 21.22 -0.06
CA GLY A 658 7.16 20.92 -1.48
C GLY A 658 7.30 19.42 -1.80
N TYR A 659 8.19 18.69 -1.14
CA TYR A 659 8.24 17.22 -1.09
C TYR A 659 8.77 16.78 0.27
N CYS A 660 7.99 16.04 1.04
CA CYS A 660 8.43 15.56 2.35
C CYS A 660 7.82 14.19 2.70
N ASN A 661 8.62 13.38 3.39
CA ASN A 661 8.17 12.19 4.09
C ASN A 661 8.60 12.29 5.55
N LEU A 662 7.65 12.33 6.48
CA LEU A 662 7.92 12.40 7.92
C LEU A 662 7.68 11.04 8.58
N THR A 663 8.49 10.72 9.58
CA THR A 663 8.38 9.50 10.39
C THR A 663 8.98 9.78 11.77
N ALA A 664 8.36 9.27 12.83
CA ALA A 664 8.89 9.43 14.18
C ALA A 664 10.09 8.52 14.44
N LYS A 665 10.96 8.90 15.39
CA LYS A 665 12.15 8.10 15.73
C LYS A 665 11.89 6.99 16.75
N ASN A 666 10.79 7.06 17.50
CA ASN A 666 10.47 6.11 18.57
C ASN A 666 9.36 5.14 18.15
N TRP A 667 9.35 3.95 18.75
CA TRP A 667 8.48 2.85 18.35
C TRP A 667 7.06 2.98 18.90
N LEU A 668 6.93 3.36 20.19
CA LEU A 668 5.64 3.36 20.88
C LEU A 668 4.73 4.47 20.33
N ALA A 669 3.81 4.11 19.44
CA ALA A 669 2.80 4.99 18.86
C ALA A 669 1.56 4.16 18.47
N GLY A 670 0.49 4.23 19.26
CA GLY A 670 -0.66 3.34 19.08
C GLY A 670 -1.59 3.36 20.29
N GLY A 671 -2.35 2.29 20.51
CA GLY A 671 -3.32 2.19 21.58
C GLY A 671 -3.70 0.76 21.94
N THR A 672 -4.69 0.66 22.81
CA THR A 672 -5.43 -0.57 23.13
C THR A 672 -6.88 -0.22 23.44
N SER A 673 -7.79 -1.19 23.34
CA SER A 673 -9.22 -1.01 23.65
C SER A 673 -9.69 -2.07 24.63
N ILE A 674 -10.72 -1.77 25.41
CA ILE A 674 -11.30 -2.70 26.38
C ILE A 674 -12.82 -2.78 26.23
N ALA A 675 -13.36 -4.00 26.33
CA ALA A 675 -14.78 -4.30 26.24
C ALA A 675 -15.47 -3.75 24.98
N ASN A 676 -14.73 -3.68 23.86
CA ASN A 676 -15.20 -3.13 22.57
C ASN A 676 -15.84 -1.73 22.65
N LYS A 677 -15.53 -0.95 23.70
CA LYS A 677 -16.24 0.30 23.99
C LYS A 677 -15.29 1.49 24.18
N ASP A 678 -14.33 1.33 25.08
CA ASP A 678 -13.44 2.40 25.53
C ASP A 678 -11.99 2.05 25.18
N GLY A 679 -11.11 3.03 25.20
CA GLY A 679 -9.73 2.79 24.81
C GLY A 679 -8.77 3.90 25.15
N MET A 680 -7.51 3.67 24.83
CA MET A 680 -6.44 4.65 24.99
C MET A 680 -5.51 4.68 23.79
N PHE A 681 -4.89 5.83 23.58
CA PHE A 681 -3.80 6.05 22.64
C PHE A 681 -2.58 6.59 23.38
N SER A 682 -1.38 6.23 22.94
CA SER A 682 -0.13 6.80 23.44
C SER A 682 0.93 6.88 22.34
N ASN A 683 1.77 7.91 22.43
CA ASN A 683 2.88 8.13 21.52
C ASN A 683 4.10 8.67 22.28
N ASP A 684 5.22 7.98 22.15
CA ASP A 684 6.55 8.52 22.41
C ASP A 684 6.97 9.31 21.16
N PHE A 685 6.64 10.60 21.11
CA PHE A 685 6.75 11.40 19.90
C PHE A 685 8.13 12.02 19.80
N PHE A 686 8.81 11.81 18.67
CA PHE A 686 10.08 12.44 18.35
C PHE A 686 10.16 12.66 16.83
N VAL A 687 9.94 13.90 16.38
CA VAL A 687 10.04 14.29 14.97
C VAL A 687 10.63 15.70 14.89
N TRP A 688 11.67 15.86 14.07
CA TRP A 688 12.35 17.11 13.68
C TRP A 688 12.54 18.17 14.78
N ASP A 689 11.48 18.87 15.15
CA ASP A 689 11.49 20.11 15.92
C ASP A 689 11.03 19.95 17.36
N VAL A 690 10.26 18.90 17.64
CA VAL A 690 9.66 18.69 18.95
C VAL A 690 9.70 17.21 19.34
N ALA A 691 9.91 16.96 20.62
CA ALA A 691 9.68 15.67 21.24
C ALA A 691 8.77 15.84 22.45
N PHE A 692 7.91 14.85 22.69
CA PHE A 692 7.02 14.81 23.85
C PHE A 692 6.46 13.40 24.04
N ARG A 693 5.91 13.13 25.22
CA ARG A 693 5.12 11.93 25.47
C ARG A 693 3.67 12.32 25.59
N ARG A 694 2.79 11.59 24.92
CA ARG A 694 1.36 11.85 24.97
C ARG A 694 0.57 10.59 25.19
N SER A 695 -0.43 10.68 26.07
CA SER A 695 -1.49 9.70 26.23
C SER A 695 -2.85 10.37 26.10
N VAL A 696 -3.78 9.69 25.42
CA VAL A 696 -5.17 10.11 25.24
C VAL A 696 -6.06 8.97 25.72
N TYR A 697 -6.97 9.27 26.64
CA TYR A 697 -7.87 8.31 27.27
C TYR A 697 -9.30 8.61 26.83
N CYS A 698 -9.98 7.64 26.22
CA CYS A 698 -11.27 7.84 25.58
C CYS A 698 -12.33 6.98 26.26
N PHE A 699 -13.18 7.61 27.07
CA PHE A 699 -14.25 6.97 27.84
C PHE A 699 -15.57 7.67 27.60
N ASP A 700 -16.55 6.95 27.07
CA ASP A 700 -17.85 7.51 26.66
C ASP A 700 -17.71 8.82 25.86
N ASN A 701 -18.16 9.97 26.39
CA ASN A 701 -18.06 11.30 25.77
C ASN A 701 -16.88 12.14 26.28
N ARG A 702 -15.94 11.52 27.01
CA ARG A 702 -14.78 12.17 27.64
C ARG A 702 -13.50 11.73 26.94
N ILE A 703 -12.68 12.71 26.56
CA ILE A 703 -11.36 12.48 25.96
C ILE A 703 -10.32 13.25 26.79
N THR A 704 -9.63 12.55 27.68
CA THR A 704 -8.57 13.16 28.52
C THR A 704 -7.23 13.05 27.83
N VAL A 705 -6.51 14.17 27.73
CA VAL A 705 -5.22 14.29 27.05
C VAL A 705 -4.17 14.69 28.08
N LEU A 706 -3.14 13.88 28.22
CA LEU A 706 -1.94 14.16 29.01
C LEU A 706 -0.74 14.25 28.07
N THR A 707 -0.04 15.38 28.12
CA THR A 707 1.24 15.57 27.42
C THR A 707 2.30 15.90 28.44
N SER A 708 3.46 15.26 28.36
CA SER A 708 4.59 15.49 29.26
C SER A 708 5.90 15.49 28.50
N ASN A 709 6.98 15.88 29.18
CA ASN A 709 8.33 15.84 28.66
C ASN A 709 8.46 16.59 27.33
N ILE A 710 7.81 17.76 27.24
CA ILE A 710 7.81 18.58 26.01
C ILE A 710 9.19 19.20 25.84
N LYS A 711 9.84 18.92 24.70
CA LYS A 711 11.19 19.38 24.37
C LYS A 711 11.24 20.03 23.01
N LEU A 712 11.99 21.11 22.94
CA LEU A 712 12.44 21.70 21.69
C LEU A 712 13.68 20.96 21.18
N LEU A 713 13.67 20.50 19.92
CA LEU A 713 14.79 19.80 19.29
C LEU A 713 15.68 20.71 18.44
N GLN A 714 15.15 21.85 17.99
CA GLN A 714 15.90 22.86 17.24
C GLN A 714 16.30 24.06 18.11
N GLN A 715 17.36 24.77 17.74
CA GLN A 715 17.82 25.94 18.51
C GLN A 715 16.98 27.21 18.27
N GLN A 716 16.07 27.21 17.29
CA GLN A 716 15.25 28.38 16.99
C GLN A 716 14.19 28.59 18.08
N LYS A 717 14.18 29.81 18.66
CA LYS A 717 13.23 30.22 19.71
C LYS A 717 11.84 30.52 19.14
N ARG A 718 11.13 29.52 18.62
CA ARG A 718 9.71 29.61 18.26
C ARG A 718 8.86 29.18 19.46
N PRO A 719 7.67 29.79 19.69
CA PRO A 719 6.74 29.31 20.71
C PRO A 719 6.36 27.84 20.47
N VAL A 720 6.43 27.02 21.53
CA VAL A 720 5.86 25.68 21.52
C VAL A 720 4.41 25.80 21.97
N ILE A 721 3.50 25.30 21.15
CA ILE A 721 2.07 25.42 21.39
C ILE A 721 1.41 24.05 21.48
N THR A 722 0.29 23.97 22.18
CA THR A 722 -0.68 22.89 22.07
C THR A 722 -2.03 23.46 21.71
N THR A 723 -2.56 23.09 20.54
CA THR A 723 -3.82 23.67 20.06
C THR A 723 -5.00 22.91 20.65
N LEU A 724 -5.86 23.62 21.40
CA LEU A 724 -7.11 23.05 21.92
C LEU A 724 -8.12 22.90 20.78
N PHE A 725 -8.35 23.98 20.04
CA PHE A 725 -9.21 23.99 18.87
C PHE A 725 -8.80 25.06 17.85
N GLN A 726 -9.04 24.76 16.58
CA GLN A 726 -9.16 25.72 15.49
C GLN A 726 -10.33 25.24 14.66
N SER A 727 -11.36 26.07 14.51
CA SER A 727 -12.55 25.68 13.75
C SER A 727 -13.21 26.88 13.10
N ASN A 728 -13.64 26.73 11.85
CA ASN A 728 -14.33 27.79 11.13
C ASN A 728 -15.77 27.97 11.64
N PHE A 729 -16.33 29.15 11.41
CA PHE A 729 -17.72 29.47 11.77
C PHE A 729 -18.71 29.23 10.61
N SER A 730 -18.27 28.66 9.49
CA SER A 730 -18.91 28.84 8.17
C SER A 730 -20.27 28.14 7.96
N ASN A 731 -20.81 27.46 8.97
CA ASN A 731 -22.17 26.90 8.99
C ASN A 731 -23.10 27.57 10.01
N LEU A 732 -22.67 28.67 10.63
CA LEU A 732 -23.44 29.34 11.67
C LEU A 732 -24.17 30.53 11.07
N GLU A 733 -25.50 30.53 11.20
CA GLU A 733 -26.36 31.59 10.67
C GLU A 733 -26.01 32.96 11.27
N LYS A 734 -25.50 32.99 12.53
CA LYS A 734 -25.05 34.21 13.23
C LYS A 734 -23.92 33.91 14.22
N LEU A 735 -22.76 34.53 14.02
CA LEU A 735 -21.57 34.45 14.90
C LEU A 735 -21.87 34.83 16.37
N GLU A 736 -22.76 35.80 16.56
CA GLU A 736 -23.17 36.33 17.87
C GLU A 736 -23.93 35.30 18.72
N GLN A 737 -24.52 34.28 18.08
CA GLN A 737 -25.31 33.22 18.74
C GLN A 737 -24.47 32.00 19.12
N THR A 738 -23.16 32.04 18.87
CA THR A 738 -22.21 30.97 19.20
C THR A 738 -21.01 31.55 19.96
N PRO A 739 -21.20 31.96 21.23
CA PRO A 739 -20.12 32.48 22.04
C PRO A 739 -19.06 31.40 22.33
N PHE A 740 -17.88 31.83 22.77
CA PHE A 740 -17.10 30.97 23.65
C PHE A 740 -17.65 31.09 25.07
N ILE A 741 -17.67 30.00 25.83
CA ILE A 741 -18.09 30.04 27.25
C ILE A 741 -16.88 29.73 28.11
N LEU A 742 -16.44 30.69 28.92
CA LEU A 742 -15.29 30.55 29.81
C LEU A 742 -15.77 30.23 31.23
N ASN A 743 -15.14 29.24 31.86
CA ASN A 743 -15.49 28.76 33.20
C ASN A 743 -16.98 28.40 33.38
N ASN A 744 -17.67 28.09 32.27
CA ASN A 744 -19.12 27.88 32.19
C ASN A 744 -19.97 29.07 32.71
N GLU A 745 -19.40 30.28 32.74
CA GLU A 745 -20.04 31.49 33.27
C GLU A 745 -20.01 32.65 32.28
N GLU A 746 -18.83 32.95 31.70
CA GLU A 746 -18.64 34.13 30.86
C GLU A 746 -18.80 33.79 29.37
N GLU A 747 -19.78 34.42 28.71
CA GLU A 747 -20.00 34.28 27.28
C GLU A 747 -19.26 35.36 26.46
N ILE A 748 -18.42 34.94 25.53
CA ILE A 748 -17.67 35.81 24.61
C ILE A 748 -18.23 35.68 23.19
N SER A 749 -19.06 36.64 22.79
CA SER A 749 -19.60 36.73 21.43
C SER A 749 -18.87 37.74 20.53
N GLU A 750 -18.00 38.59 21.09
CA GLU A 750 -17.27 39.65 20.36
C GLU A 750 -16.51 39.10 19.13
N PHE A 751 -16.50 39.86 18.04
CA PHE A 751 -15.78 39.53 16.81
C PHE A 751 -15.31 40.81 16.09
N PRO A 752 -14.00 41.05 15.90
CA PRO A 752 -12.91 40.19 16.33
C PRO A 752 -12.69 40.22 17.84
N TYR A 753 -12.21 39.13 18.42
CA TYR A 753 -11.80 39.01 19.81
C TYR A 753 -10.42 38.38 19.88
N GLU A 754 -9.54 38.90 20.73
CA GLU A 754 -8.26 38.30 21.06
C GLU A 754 -7.95 38.56 22.53
N ASN A 755 -7.65 37.49 23.27
CA ASN A 755 -7.27 37.58 24.67
C ASN A 755 -6.15 36.58 24.98
N THR A 756 -5.26 36.96 25.89
CA THR A 756 -4.19 36.13 26.42
C THR A 756 -4.33 36.06 27.93
N ILE A 757 -4.53 34.84 28.44
CA ILE A 757 -4.78 34.56 29.85
C ILE A 757 -3.51 33.92 30.43
N GLU A 758 -2.88 34.60 31.38
CA GLU A 758 -1.58 34.23 31.95
C GLU A 758 -1.69 33.66 33.38
N ASN A 759 -2.90 33.55 33.93
CA ASN A 759 -3.16 32.97 35.25
C ASN A 759 -3.74 31.55 35.13
N HIS A 760 -3.82 30.85 36.26
CA HIS A 760 -4.40 29.50 36.36
C HIS A 760 -5.92 29.54 36.60
N ASP A 761 -6.57 30.70 36.56
CA ASP A 761 -7.99 30.88 36.95
C ASP A 761 -8.96 30.38 35.87
N LEU A 762 -8.48 30.18 34.64
CA LEU A 762 -9.27 29.57 33.58
C LEU A 762 -9.21 28.05 33.69
N HIS A 763 -10.36 27.43 33.95
CA HIS A 763 -10.51 26.00 34.14
C HIS A 763 -11.35 25.33 33.05
N SER A 764 -12.26 26.05 32.38
CA SER A 764 -12.96 25.51 31.20
C SER A 764 -13.11 26.52 30.07
N ILE A 765 -13.11 26.01 28.85
CA ILE A 765 -13.44 26.75 27.63
C ILE A 765 -14.43 25.91 26.84
N THR A 766 -15.58 26.43 26.46
CA THR A 766 -16.49 25.80 25.50
C THR A 766 -16.40 26.55 24.18
N ASP A 767 -16.07 25.83 23.10
CA ASP A 767 -16.01 26.41 21.75
C ASP A 767 -17.39 26.47 21.08
N HIS A 768 -17.46 27.10 19.91
CA HIS A 768 -18.71 27.24 19.15
C HIS A 768 -19.26 25.94 18.54
N ARG A 769 -18.52 24.83 18.66
CA ARG A 769 -18.99 23.48 18.27
C ARG A 769 -19.58 22.73 19.47
N ASN A 770 -19.73 23.40 20.61
CA ASN A 770 -20.23 22.83 21.87
C ASN A 770 -19.30 21.76 22.46
N LEU A 771 -17.99 21.90 22.24
CA LEU A 771 -16.95 21.09 22.87
C LEU A 771 -16.36 21.85 24.05
N THR A 772 -16.42 21.26 25.25
CA THR A 772 -15.86 21.86 26.46
C THR A 772 -14.49 21.27 26.76
N TYR A 773 -13.48 22.14 26.91
CA TYR A 773 -12.10 21.80 27.26
C TYR A 773 -11.87 22.16 28.72
N TYR A 774 -11.80 21.16 29.60
CA TYR A 774 -11.45 21.32 31.01
C TYR A 774 -9.93 21.21 31.22
N LEU A 775 -9.33 22.19 31.89
CA LEU A 775 -7.89 22.39 31.97
C LEU A 775 -7.28 21.92 33.30
N HIS A 776 -7.88 20.94 33.99
CA HIS A 776 -7.35 20.24 35.18
C HIS A 776 -6.42 21.10 36.07
N PRO A 777 -6.94 22.09 36.82
CA PRO A 777 -6.12 23.07 37.52
C PRO A 777 -5.11 22.45 38.48
N ASN A 778 -5.51 21.39 39.18
CA ASN A 778 -4.64 20.68 40.12
C ASN A 778 -3.47 19.96 39.42
N GLU A 779 -3.67 19.46 38.19
CA GLU A 779 -2.63 18.75 37.45
C GLU A 779 -1.65 19.70 36.75
N ASN A 780 -2.10 20.94 36.52
CA ASN A 780 -1.36 21.99 35.81
C ASN A 780 -0.82 23.10 36.73
N SER A 781 -1.00 23.00 38.05
CA SER A 781 -0.70 24.08 39.00
C SER A 781 0.78 24.52 39.04
N ASN A 782 1.69 23.63 38.65
CA ASN A 782 3.14 23.89 38.64
C ASN A 782 3.69 24.18 37.23
N GLU A 783 2.82 24.21 36.23
CA GLU A 783 3.21 24.38 34.82
C GLU A 783 3.24 25.87 34.47
N SER A 784 4.18 26.27 33.60
CA SER A 784 4.25 27.65 33.11
C SER A 784 3.73 27.72 31.68
N PHE A 785 2.54 28.29 31.54
CA PHE A 785 1.86 28.42 30.26
C PHE A 785 1.01 29.69 30.21
N ARG A 786 0.56 30.04 29.01
CA ARG A 786 -0.51 31.02 28.80
C ARG A 786 -1.50 30.50 27.77
N ILE A 787 -2.74 30.92 27.86
CA ILE A 787 -3.82 30.50 26.95
C ILE A 787 -4.17 31.68 26.06
N VAL A 788 -4.18 31.44 24.76
CA VAL A 788 -4.56 32.45 23.76
C VAL A 788 -5.88 32.03 23.14
N LEU A 789 -6.85 32.94 23.17
CA LEU A 789 -8.18 32.78 22.57
C LEU A 789 -8.38 33.84 21.50
N LYS A 790 -8.86 33.43 20.33
CA LYS A 790 -9.17 34.32 19.21
C LYS A 790 -10.49 33.95 18.54
N ARG A 791 -11.26 34.98 18.20
CA ARG A 791 -12.38 34.93 17.26
C ARG A 791 -12.07 35.95 16.17
N SER A 792 -11.58 35.53 15.02
CA SER A 792 -11.10 36.48 14.01
C SER A 792 -11.21 35.94 12.59
N GLU A 793 -11.10 36.83 11.60
CA GLU A 793 -10.84 36.43 10.23
C GLU A 793 -9.37 35.99 10.12
N GLN A 794 -9.15 34.80 9.56
CA GLN A 794 -7.81 34.29 9.29
C GLN A 794 -7.57 34.26 7.78
N GLU A 795 -6.32 34.48 7.39
CA GLU A 795 -5.89 34.45 5.99
C GLU A 795 -4.81 33.39 5.76
N MET A 796 -4.84 32.77 4.60
CA MET A 796 -3.81 31.83 4.15
C MET A 796 -3.59 31.98 2.65
N ILE A 797 -2.33 32.03 2.24
CA ILE A 797 -1.91 32.00 0.83
C ILE A 797 -1.19 30.67 0.59
N TYR A 798 -1.71 29.90 -0.37
CA TYR A 798 -1.18 28.60 -0.76
C TYR A 798 -0.31 28.74 -2.01
N CYS A 799 1.00 28.54 -1.88
CA CYS A 799 1.97 28.69 -2.97
C CYS A 799 2.04 27.42 -3.84
N ASN A 800 0.93 27.05 -4.48
CA ASN A 800 0.86 25.94 -5.41
C ASN A 800 0.05 26.33 -6.67
N PRO A 801 0.12 25.57 -7.78
CA PRO A 801 -0.47 25.96 -9.06
C PRO A 801 -1.99 26.24 -9.02
N TYR A 802 -2.73 25.62 -8.09
CA TYR A 802 -4.19 25.75 -8.00
C TYR A 802 -4.64 27.14 -7.51
N TYR A 803 -3.77 27.83 -6.80
CA TYR A 803 -4.07 29.14 -6.23
C TYR A 803 -3.42 30.29 -7.00
N LEU A 804 -2.86 30.07 -8.19
CA LEU A 804 -2.35 31.17 -9.01
C LEU A 804 -3.46 32.19 -9.32
N ILE A 805 -3.14 33.48 -9.22
CA ILE A 805 -4.01 34.57 -9.67
C ILE A 805 -4.11 34.53 -11.21
N ASN A 806 -2.97 34.38 -11.88
CA ASN A 806 -2.85 34.25 -13.33
C ASN A 806 -1.97 33.03 -13.66
N SER A 807 -2.52 32.01 -14.33
CA SER A 807 -1.77 30.79 -14.68
C SER A 807 -0.61 31.03 -15.65
N LYS A 808 -0.56 32.17 -16.35
CA LYS A 808 0.54 32.56 -17.25
C LYS A 808 1.73 33.18 -16.50
N GLU A 809 1.54 33.59 -15.25
CA GLU A 809 2.56 34.19 -14.40
C GLU A 809 2.90 33.24 -13.25
N ASN A 810 3.25 32.00 -13.58
CA ASN A 810 3.58 30.98 -12.59
C ASN A 810 5.01 31.21 -12.07
N PRO A 811 5.21 31.57 -10.78
CA PRO A 811 6.54 31.77 -10.23
C PRO A 811 7.22 30.45 -9.83
N ILE A 812 6.54 29.31 -9.91
CA ILE A 812 7.08 28.01 -9.51
C ILE A 812 8.09 27.54 -10.57
N VAL A 813 9.36 27.46 -10.18
CA VAL A 813 10.44 26.91 -11.03
C VAL A 813 10.54 25.40 -10.81
N ASP A 814 10.59 24.98 -9.55
CA ASP A 814 10.52 23.58 -9.14
C ASP A 814 9.96 23.47 -7.72
N ILE A 815 8.69 23.04 -7.63
CA ILE A 815 7.99 22.92 -6.35
C ILE A 815 8.61 21.86 -5.43
N LYS A 816 9.22 20.80 -6.00
CA LYS A 816 9.79 19.70 -5.20
C LYS A 816 10.97 20.18 -4.37
N THR A 817 11.76 21.08 -4.92
CA THR A 817 12.94 21.67 -4.26
C THR A 817 12.67 23.06 -3.69
N LYS A 818 11.40 23.46 -3.55
CA LYS A 818 10.95 24.77 -3.04
C LYS A 818 11.54 25.96 -3.83
N LYS A 819 11.81 25.79 -5.13
CA LYS A 819 12.40 26.85 -5.98
C LYS A 819 11.33 27.65 -6.70
N PHE A 820 11.41 28.97 -6.54
CA PHE A 820 10.53 29.95 -7.16
C PHE A 820 11.34 31.05 -7.87
N GLN A 821 10.63 31.89 -8.62
CA GLN A 821 11.20 33.00 -9.38
C GLN A 821 11.93 34.01 -8.49
N GLU A 822 11.30 34.43 -7.39
CA GLU A 822 11.93 35.31 -6.42
C GLU A 822 12.74 34.49 -5.41
N PRO A 823 13.97 34.90 -5.03
CA PRO A 823 14.81 34.14 -4.10
C PRO A 823 14.21 33.95 -2.71
N LYS A 824 13.43 34.93 -2.25
CA LYS A 824 12.74 34.88 -0.97
C LYS A 824 11.32 34.35 -1.18
N PHE A 825 10.95 33.33 -0.41
CA PHE A 825 9.67 32.64 -0.59
C PHE A 825 8.48 33.60 -0.53
N GLU A 826 8.47 34.50 0.46
CA GLU A 826 7.37 35.42 0.70
C GLU A 826 7.13 36.38 -0.47
N ASP A 827 8.17 36.75 -1.21
CA ASP A 827 8.06 37.69 -2.34
C ASP A 827 7.33 37.07 -3.55
N ASN A 828 7.18 35.74 -3.58
CA ASN A 828 6.42 35.01 -4.59
C ASN A 828 4.91 34.94 -4.29
N GLU A 829 4.48 35.33 -3.09
CA GLU A 829 3.09 35.17 -2.67
C GLU A 829 2.12 36.06 -3.44
N LYS A 830 2.63 37.18 -3.98
CA LYS A 830 1.90 38.12 -4.86
C LYS A 830 1.29 37.46 -6.10
N TYR A 831 1.77 36.28 -6.50
CA TYR A 831 1.25 35.52 -7.64
C TYR A 831 0.10 34.57 -7.28
N PHE A 832 -0.23 34.42 -5.99
CA PHE A 832 -1.21 33.47 -5.50
C PHE A 832 -2.39 34.17 -4.80
N LYS A 833 -3.57 33.54 -4.86
CA LYS A 833 -4.81 34.01 -4.25
C LYS A 833 -4.72 33.89 -2.74
N THR A 834 -5.07 34.96 -2.04
CA THR A 834 -5.34 34.93 -0.61
C THR A 834 -6.70 34.27 -0.36
N THR A 835 -6.71 33.27 0.50
CA THR A 835 -7.94 32.64 1.01
C THR A 835 -8.22 33.14 2.41
N LYS A 836 -9.50 33.33 2.76
CA LYS A 836 -9.91 33.81 4.08
C LYS A 836 -11.14 33.06 4.58
N ASP A 837 -11.26 32.92 5.89
CA ASP A 837 -12.49 32.49 6.56
C ASP A 837 -12.47 32.99 8.02
N LYS A 838 -13.59 32.86 8.72
CA LYS A 838 -13.73 33.26 10.12
C LYS A 838 -13.54 32.05 11.02
N TYR A 839 -12.68 32.19 12.04
CA TYR A 839 -12.29 31.09 12.92
C TYR A 839 -12.40 31.43 14.39
N GLY A 840 -12.78 30.41 15.16
CA GLY A 840 -12.47 30.31 16.57
C GLY A 840 -11.16 29.54 16.75
N LEU A 841 -10.25 30.09 17.54
CA LEU A 841 -8.93 29.51 17.82
C LEU A 841 -8.64 29.60 19.32
N GLY A 842 -8.25 28.48 19.92
CA GLY A 842 -7.78 28.39 21.30
C GLY A 842 -6.55 27.50 21.39
N TYR A 843 -5.47 28.01 21.97
CA TYR A 843 -4.25 27.23 22.17
C TYR A 843 -3.50 27.62 23.44
N ILE A 844 -2.71 26.68 23.93
CA ILE A 844 -1.79 26.83 25.06
C ILE A 844 -0.41 27.11 24.48
N GLU A 845 0.28 28.11 25.00
CA GLU A 845 1.70 28.34 24.77
C GLU A 845 2.50 27.90 25.99
N HIS A 846 3.44 26.97 25.77
CA HIS A 846 4.31 26.41 26.81
C HIS A 846 5.54 27.29 26.99
N LEU A 847 5.68 27.89 28.18
CA LEU A 847 6.70 28.91 28.42
C LEU A 847 8.03 28.32 28.91
N LYS A 848 8.05 27.05 29.36
CA LYS A 848 9.22 26.39 29.95
C LYS A 848 9.50 25.01 29.36
N VAL A 849 10.01 24.97 28.12
CA VAL A 849 10.28 23.71 27.38
C VAL A 849 11.77 23.29 27.36
N ASP A 850 12.69 24.17 27.76
CA ASP A 850 14.14 23.96 27.61
C ASP A 850 14.71 22.88 28.55
N ASP A 851 14.08 22.65 29.70
CA ASP A 851 14.54 21.67 30.70
C ASP A 851 13.81 20.32 30.61
N SER A 852 12.96 20.14 29.60
CA SER A 852 12.13 18.95 29.40
C SER A 852 11.12 18.67 30.51
N THR A 853 10.73 19.66 31.32
CA THR A 853 9.80 19.43 32.45
C THR A 853 8.35 19.78 32.15
N SER A 854 8.08 20.53 31.08
CA SER A 854 6.72 20.98 30.76
C SER A 854 5.77 19.82 30.48
N SER A 855 4.61 19.89 31.12
CA SER A 855 3.48 19.00 30.92
C SER A 855 2.16 19.77 30.88
N PHE A 856 1.10 19.16 30.36
CA PHE A 856 -0.23 19.72 30.41
C PHE A 856 -1.30 18.64 30.31
N VAL A 857 -2.35 18.77 31.11
CA VAL A 857 -3.52 17.88 31.14
C VAL A 857 -4.79 18.65 30.82
N TYR A 858 -5.60 18.14 29.90
CA TYR A 858 -6.94 18.65 29.67
C TYR A 858 -7.92 17.53 29.34
N THR A 859 -9.21 17.78 29.45
CA THR A 859 -10.26 16.85 29.01
C THR A 859 -11.23 17.55 28.08
N ILE A 860 -11.52 16.90 26.96
CA ILE A 860 -12.55 17.33 26.02
C ILE A 860 -13.84 16.59 26.38
N LEU A 861 -14.89 17.34 26.68
CA LEU A 861 -16.24 16.85 26.85
C LEU A 861 -17.02 17.14 25.57
N VAL A 862 -17.57 16.08 24.98
CA VAL A 862 -18.43 16.20 23.81
C VAL A 862 -19.87 16.39 24.28
N GLY A 863 -20.38 17.62 24.18
CA GLY A 863 -21.71 18.04 24.64
C GLY A 863 -21.66 18.83 25.95
N HIS A 864 -21.89 20.15 25.88
CA HIS A 864 -21.73 21.09 27.00
C HIS A 864 -22.79 21.00 28.11
N GLU A 865 -24.00 20.49 27.82
CA GLU A 865 -25.18 20.60 28.70
C GLU A 865 -24.97 20.04 30.12
N GLN A 866 -24.03 19.10 30.30
CA GLN A 866 -23.72 18.45 31.57
C GLN A 866 -22.37 18.92 32.18
N SER A 867 -21.74 19.94 31.60
CA SER A 867 -20.38 20.33 31.98
C SER A 867 -20.29 20.89 33.41
N ASN A 868 -21.30 21.60 33.91
CA ASN A 868 -21.31 22.13 35.28
C ASN A 868 -21.30 21.02 36.32
N GLU A 869 -22.24 20.07 36.21
CA GLU A 869 -22.29 18.89 37.09
C GLU A 869 -20.96 18.14 37.06
N TRP A 870 -20.41 17.92 35.86
CA TRP A 870 -19.13 17.24 35.71
C TRP A 870 -17.94 17.99 36.32
N MET A 871 -17.92 19.32 36.24
CA MET A 871 -16.86 20.16 36.82
C MET A 871 -16.91 20.13 38.35
N GLU A 872 -18.10 20.12 38.94
CA GLU A 872 -18.29 20.02 40.39
C GLU A 872 -17.74 18.70 40.94
N GLU A 873 -17.85 17.60 40.19
CA GLU A 873 -17.28 16.30 40.57
C GLU A 873 -15.74 16.32 40.68
N PHE A 874 -15.02 17.33 40.21
CA PHE A 874 -13.56 17.43 40.44
C PHE A 874 -13.19 17.98 41.82
N SER A 875 -14.17 18.41 42.62
CA SER A 875 -13.94 18.95 43.97
C SER A 875 -13.72 17.89 45.05
N HIS A 876 -13.72 16.59 44.70
CA HIS A 876 -13.55 15.50 45.66
C HIS A 876 -12.19 15.51 46.38
N PRO A 877 -12.15 15.20 47.69
CA PRO A 877 -10.94 15.30 48.51
C PRO A 877 -9.95 14.12 48.33
N SER A 878 -10.42 12.95 47.90
CA SER A 878 -9.56 11.78 47.67
C SER A 878 -9.24 11.59 46.19
N LYS A 879 -7.95 11.42 45.86
CA LYS A 879 -7.45 11.09 44.52
C LYS A 879 -6.84 9.68 44.44
N ASP A 880 -7.01 8.86 45.47
CA ASP A 880 -6.54 7.48 45.48
C ASP A 880 -7.72 6.53 45.20
N PRO A 881 -7.78 5.88 44.00
CA PRO A 881 -8.83 4.93 43.67
C PRO A 881 -8.97 3.76 44.64
N TRP A 882 -7.92 3.43 45.40
CA TRP A 882 -7.93 2.29 46.34
C TRP A 882 -8.25 2.71 47.78
N SER A 883 -8.53 4.00 48.03
CA SER A 883 -8.85 4.51 49.37
C SER A 883 -10.31 4.31 49.80
N THR A 884 -11.20 3.97 48.86
CA THR A 884 -12.65 3.81 49.10
C THR A 884 -13.24 2.77 48.15
N GLU A 885 -14.25 2.01 48.59
CA GLU A 885 -15.04 1.15 47.70
C GLU A 885 -16.11 1.94 46.94
N GLU A 886 -16.62 3.02 47.54
CA GLU A 886 -17.65 3.90 46.99
C GLU A 886 -17.07 4.80 45.89
N LEU A 887 -17.26 4.39 44.64
CA LEU A 887 -16.69 5.08 43.48
C LEU A 887 -17.13 6.54 43.38
N THR A 888 -18.34 6.89 43.84
CA THR A 888 -18.87 8.26 43.81
C THR A 888 -18.09 9.25 44.66
N ASP A 889 -17.22 8.79 45.56
CA ASP A 889 -16.33 9.65 46.36
C ASP A 889 -15.08 10.10 45.60
N LEU A 890 -14.84 9.54 44.40
CA LEU A 890 -13.69 9.83 43.56
C LEU A 890 -14.05 10.84 42.47
N PRO A 891 -13.07 11.65 42.01
CA PRO A 891 -13.21 12.41 40.78
C PRO A 891 -13.50 11.51 39.58
N PRO A 892 -14.21 11.99 38.55
CA PRO A 892 -14.55 11.16 37.38
C PRO A 892 -13.31 10.71 36.60
N SER A 893 -12.18 11.41 36.76
CA SER A 893 -10.92 11.12 36.09
C SER A 893 -9.74 11.51 36.95
N ILE A 894 -8.76 10.62 37.10
CA ILE A 894 -7.62 10.80 38.00
C ILE A 894 -6.32 10.51 37.25
N ILE A 895 -5.35 11.42 37.33
CA ILE A 895 -3.97 11.18 36.88
C ILE A 895 -3.19 10.59 38.04
N LEU A 896 -2.83 9.31 37.92
CA LEU A 896 -2.05 8.59 38.93
C LEU A 896 -0.54 8.73 38.70
N SER A 897 -0.13 8.93 37.45
CA SER A 897 1.26 9.22 37.09
C SER A 897 1.34 10.02 35.79
N LYS A 898 2.25 10.99 35.75
CA LYS A 898 2.66 11.76 34.57
C LYS A 898 4.19 11.84 34.42
N SER A 899 4.87 10.77 34.82
CA SER A 899 6.34 10.70 34.80
C SER A 899 6.90 10.46 33.40
N ASP A 900 8.22 10.54 33.29
CA ASP A 900 8.92 10.22 32.05
C ASP A 900 8.66 8.77 31.62
N ASP A 901 8.76 7.82 32.54
CA ASP A 901 8.65 6.41 32.17
C ASP A 901 7.20 5.90 32.10
N THR A 902 6.25 6.61 32.74
CA THR A 902 4.86 6.18 32.83
C THR A 902 3.85 7.32 32.71
N HIS A 903 2.77 7.05 31.98
CA HIS A 903 1.50 7.74 32.18
C HIS A 903 0.48 6.76 32.75
N ILE A 904 -0.22 7.13 33.81
CA ILE A 904 -1.24 6.29 34.43
C ILE A 904 -2.48 7.12 34.74
N PHE A 905 -3.62 6.64 34.31
CA PHE A 905 -4.91 7.30 34.41
C PHE A 905 -5.96 6.34 34.94
N TYR A 906 -6.94 6.85 35.68
CA TYR A 906 -8.07 6.07 36.17
C TYR A 906 -9.38 6.74 35.79
N ASP A 907 -10.28 5.97 35.17
CA ASP A 907 -11.67 6.35 34.92
C ASP A 907 -12.57 5.70 35.97
N ARG A 908 -13.26 6.55 36.73
CA ARG A 908 -14.17 6.14 37.81
C ARG A 908 -15.36 5.34 37.29
N ASN A 909 -15.98 5.79 36.20
CA ASN A 909 -17.27 5.28 35.75
C ASN A 909 -17.19 3.84 35.24
N THR A 910 -16.03 3.46 34.72
CA THR A 910 -15.76 2.11 34.22
C THR A 910 -14.83 1.31 35.12
N ASP A 911 -14.45 1.85 36.29
CA ASP A 911 -13.45 1.28 37.22
C ASP A 911 -12.20 0.78 36.47
N THR A 912 -11.67 1.61 35.56
CA THR A 912 -10.61 1.20 34.64
C THR A 912 -9.35 2.03 34.84
N THR A 913 -8.22 1.36 35.09
CA THR A 913 -6.89 1.96 35.13
C THR A 913 -6.17 1.76 33.80
N CYS A 914 -5.74 2.84 33.18
CA CYS A 914 -4.95 2.87 31.96
C CYS A 914 -3.47 3.09 32.29
N TYR A 915 -2.59 2.30 31.69
CA TYR A 915 -1.15 2.33 31.88
C TYR A 915 -0.45 2.50 30.54
N THR A 916 0.47 3.44 30.45
CA THR A 916 1.44 3.53 29.37
C THR A 916 2.84 3.40 29.95
N CYS A 917 3.59 2.42 29.46
CA CYS A 917 5.01 2.24 29.76
C CYS A 917 5.84 2.73 28.57
N TYR A 918 6.67 3.75 28.78
CA TYR A 918 7.60 4.27 27.76
C TYR A 918 9.00 3.64 27.83
N SER A 919 9.32 2.95 28.93
CA SER A 919 10.66 2.41 29.17
C SER A 919 10.94 1.16 28.33
N LYS A 920 12.13 1.12 27.71
CA LYS A 920 12.64 -0.04 26.97
C LYS A 920 13.17 -1.16 27.87
N GLN A 921 13.33 -0.88 29.16
CA GLN A 921 13.77 -1.83 30.16
C GLN A 921 12.59 -2.22 31.04
N ARG A 922 12.75 -3.28 31.84
CA ARG A 922 11.78 -3.60 32.90
C ARG A 922 11.51 -2.35 33.73
N LEU A 923 10.24 -2.02 33.92
CA LEU A 923 9.79 -0.85 34.65
C LEU A 923 8.93 -1.28 35.83
N GLU A 924 9.37 -0.94 37.03
CA GLU A 924 8.57 -1.04 38.24
C GLU A 924 7.55 0.11 38.26
N VAL A 925 6.28 -0.23 38.42
CA VAL A 925 5.12 0.68 38.38
C VAL A 925 4.51 0.80 39.77
N ASN A 926 4.19 -0.32 40.41
CA ASN A 926 3.63 -0.42 41.76
C ASN A 926 2.39 0.47 42.02
N ILE A 927 1.52 0.61 41.03
CA ILE A 927 0.27 1.39 41.13
C ILE A 927 -0.89 0.48 40.73
N GLY A 928 -1.81 0.28 41.67
CA GLY A 928 -2.95 -0.61 41.49
C GLY A 928 -2.55 -2.08 41.36
N PRO A 929 -3.25 -2.87 40.52
CA PRO A 929 -2.95 -4.29 40.34
C PRO A 929 -1.64 -4.55 39.61
N VAL A 930 -1.00 -3.55 38.98
CA VAL A 930 0.22 -3.75 38.18
C VAL A 930 1.48 -3.41 38.97
N GLN A 931 2.37 -4.39 39.11
CA GLN A 931 3.70 -4.23 39.72
C GLN A 931 4.73 -3.78 38.69
N SER A 932 4.82 -4.44 37.54
CA SER A 932 5.83 -4.08 36.52
C SER A 932 5.45 -4.51 35.10
N PHE A 933 6.10 -3.87 34.13
CA PHE A 933 6.08 -4.25 32.71
C PHE A 933 7.49 -4.64 32.23
N GLY A 934 7.57 -5.61 31.32
CA GLY A 934 8.84 -6.04 30.73
C GLY A 934 9.38 -5.15 29.61
N GLN A 935 8.52 -4.35 28.99
CA GLN A 935 8.80 -3.60 27.76
C GLN A 935 7.81 -2.44 27.56
N PRO A 936 8.01 -1.54 26.58
CA PRO A 936 7.06 -0.48 26.28
C PRO A 936 5.72 -1.06 25.81
N CYS A 937 4.62 -0.58 26.41
CA CYS A 937 3.29 -1.07 26.10
C CYS A 937 2.21 -0.07 26.55
N MET A 938 0.99 -0.32 26.08
CA MET A 938 -0.25 0.29 26.56
C MET A 938 -1.10 -0.82 27.15
N SER A 939 -1.66 -0.61 28.34
CA SER A 939 -2.49 -1.58 29.04
C SER A 939 -3.68 -0.91 29.71
N MET A 940 -4.84 -1.57 29.70
CA MET A 940 -6.04 -1.16 30.42
C MET A 940 -6.46 -2.31 31.33
N VAL A 941 -6.70 -2.01 32.60
CA VAL A 941 -7.17 -2.96 33.61
C VAL A 941 -8.49 -2.48 34.16
N ARG A 942 -9.56 -3.23 33.92
CA ARG A 942 -10.90 -2.97 34.45
C ARG A 942 -11.16 -3.82 35.68
N GLY A 943 -11.48 -3.15 36.79
CA GLY A 943 -11.68 -3.72 38.12
C GLY A 943 -10.47 -3.51 39.04
N ARG A 944 -10.74 -3.32 40.35
CA ARG A 944 -9.72 -3.16 41.41
C ARG A 944 -9.38 -4.44 42.19
N GLY A 945 -10.19 -5.50 42.06
CA GLY A 945 -10.10 -6.72 42.87
C GLY A 945 -10.52 -6.50 44.35
N PRO A 946 -10.70 -7.57 45.17
CA PRO A 946 -10.60 -8.97 44.80
C PRO A 946 -11.79 -9.46 43.96
N GLY A 947 -11.50 -10.19 42.87
CA GLY A 947 -12.52 -10.64 41.90
C GLY A 947 -11.94 -10.83 40.49
N PRO A 948 -12.79 -11.11 39.49
CA PRO A 948 -12.35 -11.11 38.09
C PRO A 948 -12.02 -9.69 37.64
N ILE A 949 -10.91 -9.54 36.93
CA ILE A 949 -10.55 -8.31 36.21
C ILE A 949 -10.45 -8.60 34.72
N THR A 950 -10.62 -7.55 33.91
CA THR A 950 -10.35 -7.62 32.47
C THR A 950 -9.10 -6.82 32.17
N ILE A 951 -8.20 -7.39 31.39
CA ILE A 951 -6.96 -6.75 30.96
C ILE A 951 -6.93 -6.68 29.44
N SER A 952 -6.63 -5.51 28.91
CA SER A 952 -6.27 -5.31 27.51
C SER A 952 -4.85 -4.80 27.42
N ILE A 953 -4.01 -5.34 26.53
CA ILE A 953 -2.62 -4.92 26.38
C ILE A 953 -2.16 -4.95 24.92
N ALA A 954 -1.35 -3.97 24.53
CA ALA A 954 -0.74 -3.88 23.21
C ALA A 954 0.67 -3.25 23.27
N THR A 955 1.50 -3.56 22.28
CA THR A 955 2.76 -2.85 22.01
C THR A 955 2.89 -2.52 20.53
N THR A 956 3.59 -1.45 20.20
CA THR A 956 3.85 -1.03 18.81
C THR A 956 5.33 -1.07 18.44
N ASP A 957 6.14 -1.79 19.22
CA ASP A 957 7.49 -2.15 18.81
C ASP A 957 7.48 -3.44 17.98
N PHE A 958 7.66 -3.29 16.66
CA PHE A 958 7.62 -4.37 15.68
C PHE A 958 8.87 -5.25 15.71
N MET A 959 9.89 -4.86 16.50
CA MET A 959 11.13 -5.60 16.65
C MET A 959 11.15 -6.48 17.91
N LEU A 960 10.17 -6.34 18.82
CA LEU A 960 10.07 -7.20 19.99
C LEU A 960 9.73 -8.63 19.54
N ASN A 961 10.31 -9.61 20.24
CA ASN A 961 9.93 -11.02 20.10
C ASN A 961 8.40 -11.15 20.25
N GLU A 962 7.82 -12.23 19.72
CA GLU A 962 6.37 -12.55 19.82
C GLU A 962 5.87 -12.75 21.26
N THR A 963 6.53 -12.21 22.28
CA THR A 963 6.22 -12.38 23.70
C THR A 963 6.31 -11.05 24.45
N MET A 964 5.28 -10.73 25.22
CA MET A 964 5.22 -9.63 26.19
C MET A 964 4.93 -10.19 27.58
N TRP A 965 5.27 -9.44 28.63
CA TRP A 965 4.86 -9.83 29.97
C TRP A 965 4.68 -8.64 30.91
N MET A 966 3.83 -8.85 31.91
CA MET A 966 3.60 -7.95 33.04
C MET A 966 3.52 -8.75 34.34
N ILE A 967 3.75 -8.09 35.48
CA ILE A 967 3.57 -8.68 36.81
C ILE A 967 2.38 -7.99 37.48
N LEU A 968 1.43 -8.81 37.94
CA LEU A 968 0.28 -8.40 38.73
C LEU A 968 0.54 -8.65 40.22
N LYS A 969 0.09 -7.72 41.06
CA LYS A 969 0.05 -7.88 42.51
C LYS A 969 -1.10 -8.83 42.88
N GLY A 970 -0.80 -9.86 43.64
CA GLY A 970 -1.71 -10.92 44.07
C GLY A 970 -1.51 -12.24 43.30
N LYS A 971 -2.23 -13.26 43.75
CA LYS A 971 -2.31 -14.58 43.13
C LYS A 971 -3.43 -14.60 42.10
N TRP A 972 -3.11 -14.72 40.82
CA TRP A 972 -4.07 -14.69 39.71
C TRP A 972 -3.96 -15.97 38.87
N ASN A 973 -5.09 -16.50 38.43
CA ASN A 973 -5.13 -17.69 37.58
C ASN A 973 -6.30 -17.65 36.59
N ASN A 974 -6.34 -18.62 35.68
CA ASN A 974 -7.38 -18.78 34.65
C ASN A 974 -7.46 -17.56 33.72
N ALA A 975 -6.35 -17.22 33.06
CA ALA A 975 -6.37 -16.21 32.01
C ALA A 975 -7.14 -16.74 30.79
N GLU A 976 -8.27 -16.12 30.47
CA GLU A 976 -9.16 -16.53 29.37
C GLU A 976 -9.29 -15.39 28.36
N LEU A 977 -8.92 -15.65 27.10
CA LEU A 977 -9.03 -14.68 26.02
C LEU A 977 -10.49 -14.27 25.77
N ILE A 978 -10.73 -12.97 25.65
CA ILE A 978 -12.03 -12.39 25.28
C ILE A 978 -12.10 -12.17 23.76
N SER A 979 -10.96 -11.81 23.17
CA SER A 979 -10.87 -11.65 21.72
C SER A 979 -10.90 -13.02 21.04
N ASP A 980 -11.65 -13.13 19.94
CA ASP A 980 -11.44 -14.20 18.98
C ASP A 980 -9.99 -14.12 18.51
N ASP A 981 -9.16 -15.03 19.00
CA ASP A 981 -7.88 -15.33 18.36
C ASP A 981 -8.19 -16.05 17.05
N GLU A 982 -8.60 -15.27 16.04
CA GLU A 982 -9.16 -15.74 14.78
C GLU A 982 -8.24 -16.72 14.01
N ASN A 983 -6.97 -16.83 14.44
CA ASN A 983 -5.95 -17.72 13.88
C ASN A 983 -5.26 -18.65 14.90
N GLY A 984 -5.67 -18.68 16.18
CA GLY A 984 -5.00 -19.51 17.20
C GLY A 984 -3.54 -19.09 17.51
N CYS A 985 -3.17 -17.84 17.23
CA CYS A 985 -1.81 -17.30 17.33
C CYS A 985 -1.56 -16.41 18.56
N VAL A 986 -2.56 -16.23 19.43
CA VAL A 986 -2.48 -15.47 20.68
C VAL A 986 -2.61 -16.45 21.84
N HIS A 987 -1.65 -16.42 22.74
CA HIS A 987 -1.69 -17.22 23.95
C HIS A 987 -1.43 -16.34 25.15
N VAL A 988 -2.15 -16.58 26.25
CA VAL A 988 -1.92 -15.90 27.52
C VAL A 988 -1.69 -16.97 28.58
N ARG A 989 -0.64 -16.80 29.38
CA ARG A 989 -0.32 -17.70 30.50
C ARG A 989 -0.05 -16.89 31.75
N SER A 990 -0.67 -17.31 32.86
CA SER A 990 -0.35 -16.85 34.21
C SER A 990 0.59 -17.84 34.91
N GLU A 991 1.57 -17.31 35.64
CA GLU A 991 2.50 -18.09 36.48
C GLU A 991 2.77 -17.33 37.78
N LEU A 992 2.61 -18.00 38.93
CA LEU A 992 2.98 -17.42 40.22
C LEU A 992 4.50 -17.21 40.27
N VAL A 993 4.92 -15.99 40.60
CA VAL A 993 6.34 -15.65 40.78
C VAL A 993 6.75 -15.89 42.23
N ASP A 994 5.86 -15.52 43.15
CA ASP A 994 5.97 -15.69 44.60
C ASP A 994 4.56 -15.71 45.21
N ASP A 995 4.46 -15.70 46.54
CA ASP A 995 3.17 -15.72 47.26
C ASP A 995 2.34 -14.44 47.08
N GLU A 996 2.93 -13.36 46.55
CA GLU A 996 2.33 -12.04 46.42
C GLU A 996 2.18 -11.58 44.97
N ASN A 997 2.71 -12.29 43.97
CA ASN A 997 2.79 -11.80 42.59
C ASN A 997 2.55 -12.88 41.53
N THR A 998 1.89 -12.49 40.44
CA THR A 998 1.65 -13.33 39.26
C THR A 998 2.22 -12.69 38.01
N LYS A 999 3.05 -13.43 37.26
CA LYS A 999 3.51 -13.03 35.94
C LYS A 999 2.51 -13.46 34.88
N ILE A 1000 2.09 -12.51 34.06
CA ILE A 1000 1.30 -12.75 32.86
C ILE A 1000 2.25 -12.68 31.66
N THR A 1001 2.29 -13.74 30.88
CA THR A 1001 3.03 -13.80 29.61
C THR A 1001 2.03 -13.88 28.47
N ILE A 1002 2.13 -12.96 27.51
CA ILE A 1002 1.30 -12.88 26.32
C ILE A 1002 2.18 -13.21 25.11
N TRP A 1003 1.82 -14.25 24.36
CA TRP A 1003 2.37 -14.49 23.04
C TRP A 1003 1.40 -13.92 22.02
N GLN A 1004 1.87 -13.05 21.12
CA GLN A 1004 1.03 -12.46 20.10
C GLN A 1004 1.83 -12.17 18.83
N ARG A 1005 1.17 -12.28 17.68
CA ARG A 1005 1.64 -11.59 16.47
C ARG A 1005 1.39 -10.09 16.65
N ILE A 1006 2.51 -9.38 16.67
CA ILE A 1006 2.77 -7.94 16.75
C ILE A 1006 1.52 -7.02 16.65
N TYR A 1007 1.49 -6.00 17.53
CA TYR A 1007 0.65 -4.79 17.49
C TYR A 1007 -0.88 -4.88 17.60
N MET A 1008 -1.51 -6.04 17.53
CA MET A 1008 -2.94 -6.13 17.88
C MET A 1008 -3.14 -6.05 19.42
N PRO A 1009 -4.18 -5.34 19.90
CA PRO A 1009 -4.64 -5.48 21.28
C PRO A 1009 -5.01 -6.91 21.63
N VAL A 1010 -4.62 -7.37 22.81
CA VAL A 1010 -5.02 -8.67 23.38
C VAL A 1010 -5.81 -8.41 24.65
N GLU A 1011 -7.06 -8.87 24.67
CA GLU A 1011 -7.99 -8.72 25.78
C GLU A 1011 -8.31 -10.08 26.40
N PHE A 1012 -8.22 -10.17 27.74
CA PHE A 1012 -8.48 -11.40 28.49
C PHE A 1012 -9.07 -11.11 29.88
N HIS A 1013 -9.83 -12.06 30.40
CA HIS A 1013 -10.24 -12.11 31.80
C HIS A 1013 -9.20 -12.85 32.63
N ILE A 1014 -9.06 -12.48 33.90
CA ILE A 1014 -8.29 -13.24 34.87
C ILE A 1014 -8.92 -13.09 36.26
N THR A 1015 -8.87 -14.16 37.06
CA THR A 1015 -9.52 -14.20 38.38
C THR A 1015 -8.48 -14.28 39.48
N GLN A 1016 -8.66 -13.48 40.53
CA GLN A 1016 -7.82 -13.56 41.72
C GLN A 1016 -8.14 -14.83 42.50
N MET A 1017 -7.12 -15.61 42.88
CA MET A 1017 -7.28 -16.72 43.81
C MET A 1017 -7.61 -16.15 45.19
N VAL A 1018 -8.75 -16.55 45.73
CA VAL A 1018 -9.14 -16.27 47.12
C VAL A 1018 -8.59 -17.42 47.96
N ASP A 1019 -7.84 -17.11 49.02
CA ASP A 1019 -7.29 -18.10 49.95
C ASP A 1019 -8.39 -18.86 50.72
#